data_AF-A0A7X7G4X1-F1
#
_entry.id   AF-A0A7X7G4X1-F1
#
_cell.length_a   1.000
_cell.length_b   1.000
_cell.length_c   1.000
_cell.angle_alpha   90.00
_cell.angle_beta   90.00
_cell.angle_gamma   90.00
#
_symmetry.space_group_name_H-M   'P 1'
#
loop_
_entity.id
_entity.type
_entity.pdbx_description
1 polymer ?
#
loop_
_entity_poly.entity_id
_entity_poly.type
_entity_poly.pdbx_seq_one_letter_code
_entity_poly.pdbx_strand_id
1 'polypeptide(L)'
;MATDNSADRSSSPAPGEKFLFLAGLAGLILVLFGKLFAGDSVLFNTDANAGQIQLAKSFLPRSLLGGWNDTVLAGVPQNTMSSMFVPFLLIMSAQLWANLLYPLYLFSAAVFLALFLRERGCRWPSAAIGVMTALFLGSNFTLLYAGHQGKFTVLMFASLSLWLLERGARRNSSLLLALAGAALGFMFPEQPDVALLFAAAIGLYSLRALWREGARGARAWLRLLAPLVAAAAIPFGISAYTAYLDNIKGASIEQQDAAQKWAFATQWSWPPEETIDFIAPGYMGWRSGEPAGPYWGRMGGAAEQGMRNFKLENQYLGLIPLILAVMGAVAAWRRREFPPGVKTDLRFWSILAGACFLLALGKYFPMYFLLFKLPLFSSIRNPNKFLQIFQFGLGILAAHGMDALLTFGVAVKKEKSEPFAWIRKFTWVLLGLGGLLALWMLGVMAVWGGSVQEFAAEGWGPYSEIIVRNRFLALAHAAGLAFVAAGFIHAIRGTSRGRPAALAWALALVVAADAAWLSRHYVKPSPMSFFAMNEPLKTVQAANRENRTTMMTREGFYNTWLTFQFPFHQIRCTEIPQMPRMPEDYRLFLTALNAQPIRKWQLCAVSTIMAPSGVWDNIQKDPGARSAFELLHSYNAVQKPDMTIQTAPGTAEQPGAHCVLGFKLAAPRFMLVKNWRIMPDNDALKTLADPEISPFETILVSPDTAEGLPQAAGDEGAEIAVAVKELESGHAVVSASCEKPCILRFSERFTPNWTVRVDGRRQKLRRVDFLFQGVFIEPGLHEVSFDYRPANLAQ
;
A
#
# COMPACT_ATOMS: atom_id res chain seq x y z
N MET A 1 -48.70 39.26 -8.73
CA MET A 1 -47.32 38.74 -8.89
C MET A 1 -47.33 37.31 -8.38
N ALA A 2 -47.42 36.35 -9.30
CA ALA A 2 -47.60 34.94 -8.99
C ALA A 2 -46.28 34.32 -8.52
N THR A 3 -46.31 33.73 -7.32
CA THR A 3 -45.27 32.88 -6.77
C THR A 3 -45.21 31.57 -7.56
N ASP A 4 -44.21 31.44 -8.42
CA ASP A 4 -43.96 30.22 -9.20
C ASP A 4 -43.33 29.15 -8.30
N ASN A 5 -44.19 28.23 -7.85
CA ASN A 5 -43.91 27.16 -6.89
C ASN A 5 -43.29 25.95 -7.62
N SER A 6 -42.11 26.13 -8.24
CA SER A 6 -41.44 25.08 -9.03
C SER A 6 -40.48 24.18 -8.24
N ALA A 7 -40.61 24.17 -6.90
CA ALA A 7 -39.71 23.45 -6.00
C ALA A 7 -40.14 22.02 -5.62
N ASP A 8 -41.01 21.35 -6.40
CA ASP A 8 -41.39 19.96 -6.13
C ASP A 8 -41.17 19.01 -7.33
N ARG A 9 -39.90 18.88 -7.73
CA ARG A 9 -39.43 17.69 -8.47
C ARG A 9 -38.75 16.69 -7.53
N SER A 10 -39.21 16.61 -6.29
CA SER A 10 -38.91 15.45 -5.46
C SER A 10 -39.83 14.32 -5.91
N SER A 11 -39.42 13.57 -6.94
CA SER A 11 -39.97 12.23 -7.10
C SER A 11 -39.58 11.47 -5.84
N SER A 12 -40.49 11.40 -4.87
CA SER A 12 -40.38 10.52 -3.72
C SER A 12 -39.91 9.15 -4.23
N PRO A 13 -38.81 8.60 -3.69
CA PRO A 13 -38.27 7.34 -4.18
C PRO A 13 -39.39 6.30 -4.12
N ALA A 14 -39.51 5.47 -5.15
CA ALA A 14 -40.40 4.32 -5.07
C ALA A 14 -40.07 3.56 -3.76
N PRO A 15 -41.08 3.24 -2.92
CA PRO A 15 -40.83 2.56 -1.65
C PRO A 15 -39.93 1.33 -1.89
N GLY A 16 -38.74 1.30 -1.28
CA GLY A 16 -37.80 0.19 -1.37
C GLY A 16 -36.49 0.41 -2.15
N GLU A 17 -36.33 1.46 -2.97
CA GLU A 17 -35.08 1.63 -3.76
C GLU A 17 -33.82 1.83 -2.90
N LYS A 18 -33.94 2.56 -1.78
CA LYS A 18 -32.85 2.71 -0.80
C LYS A 18 -32.46 1.36 -0.20
N PHE A 19 -33.46 0.54 0.13
CA PHE A 19 -33.23 -0.79 0.66
C PHE A 19 -32.57 -1.68 -0.39
N LEU A 20 -33.02 -1.63 -1.64
CA LEU A 20 -32.42 -2.37 -2.76
C LEU A 20 -30.96 -1.97 -2.98
N PHE A 21 -30.63 -0.68 -2.89
CA PHE A 21 -29.24 -0.21 -2.96
C PHE A 21 -28.39 -0.80 -1.81
N LEU A 22 -28.84 -0.68 -0.56
CA LEU A 22 -28.08 -1.15 0.60
C LEU A 22 -27.94 -2.67 0.61
N ALA A 23 -29.02 -3.39 0.31
CA ALA A 23 -29.02 -4.85 0.20
C ALA A 23 -28.15 -5.33 -0.97
N GLY A 24 -28.22 -4.66 -2.13
CA GLY A 24 -27.37 -4.94 -3.28
C GLY A 24 -25.90 -4.68 -3.00
N LEU A 25 -25.56 -3.60 -2.29
CA LEU A 25 -24.20 -3.28 -1.87
C LEU A 25 -23.67 -4.34 -0.87
N ALA A 26 -24.47 -4.70 0.14
CA ALA A 26 -24.11 -5.77 1.07
C ALA A 26 -23.94 -7.12 0.37
N GLY A 27 -24.85 -7.45 -0.56
CA GLY A 27 -24.75 -8.63 -1.41
C GLY A 27 -23.49 -8.65 -2.26
N LEU A 28 -23.12 -7.52 -2.87
CA LEU A 28 -21.87 -7.39 -3.62
C LEU A 28 -20.65 -7.62 -2.72
N ILE A 29 -20.60 -7.02 -1.53
CA ILE A 29 -19.52 -7.26 -0.56
C ILE A 29 -19.43 -8.75 -0.19
N LEU A 30 -20.57 -9.42 0.03
CA LEU A 30 -20.60 -10.86 0.30
C LEU A 30 -20.14 -11.70 -0.90
N VAL A 31 -20.48 -11.32 -2.13
CA VAL A 31 -19.98 -12.01 -3.33
C VAL A 31 -18.47 -11.86 -3.47
N LEU A 32 -17.94 -10.66 -3.22
CA LEU A 32 -16.52 -10.35 -3.38
C LEU A 32 -15.67 -10.95 -2.26
N PHE A 33 -16.10 -10.82 -1.01
CA PHE A 33 -15.30 -11.12 0.18
C PHE A 33 -15.85 -12.29 1.01
N GLY A 34 -16.99 -12.88 0.65
CA GLY A 34 -17.69 -13.90 1.44
C GLY A 34 -16.83 -15.09 1.83
N LYS A 35 -15.91 -15.51 0.95
CA LYS A 35 -14.98 -16.61 1.22
C LYS A 35 -14.05 -16.34 2.41
N LEU A 36 -13.74 -15.07 2.70
CA LEU A 36 -12.90 -14.68 3.83
C LEU A 36 -13.60 -14.82 5.18
N PHE A 37 -14.93 -14.86 5.18
CA PHE A 37 -15.74 -14.99 6.40
C PHE A 37 -16.01 -16.45 6.79
N ALA A 38 -15.50 -17.42 6.02
CA ALA A 38 -15.58 -18.85 6.35
C ALA A 38 -14.66 -19.26 7.53
N GLY A 39 -13.74 -18.39 7.97
CA GLY A 39 -12.94 -18.55 9.19
C GLY A 39 -11.59 -19.25 9.02
N ASP A 40 -11.38 -19.97 7.93
CA ASP A 40 -10.16 -20.73 7.62
C ASP A 40 -9.16 -19.99 6.70
N SER A 41 -9.52 -18.78 6.27
CA SER A 41 -8.72 -17.99 5.33
C SER A 41 -8.51 -16.55 5.77
N VAL A 42 -7.53 -15.92 5.15
CA VAL A 42 -7.20 -14.50 5.31
C VAL A 42 -6.94 -13.87 3.95
N LEU A 43 -7.24 -12.58 3.80
CA LEU A 43 -6.98 -11.87 2.57
C LEU A 43 -5.48 -11.85 2.27
N PHE A 44 -5.11 -12.27 1.07
CA PHE A 44 -3.76 -12.12 0.56
C PHE A 44 -3.54 -10.68 0.10
N ASN A 45 -2.48 -10.06 0.62
CA ASN A 45 -1.93 -8.80 0.15
C ASN A 45 -0.41 -8.92 0.06
N THR A 46 0.26 -8.16 -0.79
CA THR A 46 1.73 -8.16 -0.81
C THR A 46 2.31 -7.31 0.34
N ASP A 47 1.88 -6.05 0.46
CA ASP A 47 2.46 -5.11 1.43
C ASP A 47 1.78 -5.20 2.81
N ALA A 48 0.51 -4.82 2.92
CA ALA A 48 -0.27 -4.90 4.17
C ALA A 48 -0.80 -6.32 4.45
N ASN A 49 0.09 -7.31 4.39
CA ASN A 49 -0.25 -8.71 4.59
C ASN A 49 -0.52 -9.05 6.08
N ALA A 50 -1.20 -10.17 6.33
CA ALA A 50 -1.57 -10.56 7.69
C ALA A 50 -0.36 -10.77 8.63
N GLY A 51 0.82 -11.11 8.11
CA GLY A 51 2.07 -11.16 8.88
C GLY A 51 2.51 -9.78 9.35
N GLN A 52 2.48 -8.78 8.47
CA GLN A 52 2.78 -7.39 8.84
C GLN A 52 1.74 -6.80 9.80
N ILE A 53 0.46 -7.14 9.63
CA ILE A 53 -0.60 -6.72 10.56
C ILE A 53 -0.39 -7.38 11.93
N GLN A 54 -0.04 -8.66 11.96
CA GLN A 54 0.25 -9.38 13.21
C GLN A 54 1.48 -8.80 13.92
N LEU A 55 2.54 -8.48 13.18
CA LEU A 55 3.72 -7.80 13.71
C LEU A 55 3.37 -6.41 14.26
N ALA A 56 2.62 -5.61 13.50
CA ALA A 56 2.18 -4.30 13.97
C ALA A 56 1.33 -4.39 15.25
N LYS A 57 0.48 -5.42 15.35
CA LYS A 57 -0.32 -5.71 16.54
C LYS A 57 0.54 -6.10 17.74
N SER A 58 1.63 -6.84 17.56
CA SER A 58 2.49 -7.24 18.70
C SER A 58 3.21 -6.06 19.37
N PHE A 59 3.34 -4.94 18.66
CA PHE A 59 3.91 -3.71 19.24
C PHE A 59 2.89 -2.83 19.99
N LEU A 60 1.59 -3.12 19.91
CA LEU A 60 0.56 -2.34 20.58
C LEU A 60 0.44 -2.73 22.07
N PRO A 61 0.19 -1.77 22.98
CA PRO A 61 -0.12 -0.35 22.71
C PRO A 61 1.11 0.56 22.61
N ARG A 62 2.34 0.05 22.85
CA ARG A 62 3.56 0.88 22.92
C ARG A 62 3.81 1.67 21.63
N SER A 63 3.54 1.08 20.46
CA SER A 63 3.72 1.72 19.14
C SER A 63 2.78 2.90 18.83
N LEU A 64 1.76 3.17 19.66
CA LEU A 64 0.90 4.36 19.49
C LEU A 64 1.68 5.66 19.54
N LEU A 65 2.76 5.70 20.32
CA LEU A 65 3.61 6.88 20.47
C LEU A 65 4.92 6.76 19.66
N GLY A 66 5.05 5.68 18.87
CA GLY A 66 6.27 5.25 18.21
C GLY A 66 6.90 4.09 18.95
N GLY A 67 7.79 3.33 18.30
CA GLY A 67 8.43 2.18 18.92
C GLY A 67 9.73 1.78 18.26
N TRP A 68 10.19 0.57 18.58
CA TRP A 68 11.35 -0.04 17.97
C TRP A 68 10.94 -1.39 17.38
N ASN A 69 11.44 -1.72 16.19
CA ASN A 69 11.25 -3.01 15.56
C ASN A 69 12.61 -3.70 15.43
N ASP A 70 12.86 -4.71 16.27
CA ASP A 70 14.08 -5.52 16.31
C ASP A 70 13.99 -6.83 15.49
N THR A 71 12.90 -7.04 14.76
CA THR A 71 12.68 -8.26 13.95
C THR A 71 13.44 -8.26 12.62
N VAL A 72 13.94 -7.11 12.19
CA VAL A 72 14.70 -6.93 10.94
C VAL A 72 16.01 -6.21 11.21
N LEU A 73 17.03 -6.52 10.40
CA LEU A 73 18.38 -5.94 10.51
C LEU A 73 18.93 -6.08 11.96
N ALA A 74 19.58 -5.03 12.47
CA ALA A 74 19.93 -4.86 13.88
C ALA A 74 18.93 -3.93 14.60
N GLY A 75 17.70 -3.83 14.09
CA GLY A 75 16.65 -2.96 14.61
C GLY A 75 16.48 -1.63 13.89
N VAL A 76 15.23 -1.19 13.79
CA VAL A 76 14.85 0.09 13.17
C VAL A 76 13.80 0.81 14.02
N PRO A 77 13.81 2.17 14.02
CA PRO A 77 12.69 2.94 14.55
C PRO A 77 11.39 2.52 13.85
N GLN A 78 10.38 2.21 14.66
CA GLN A 78 9.02 1.98 14.20
C GLN A 78 8.25 3.31 14.31
N ASN A 79 7.72 3.79 13.19
CA ASN A 79 6.91 5.00 13.15
C ASN A 79 5.64 4.85 13.99
N THR A 80 5.11 5.99 14.45
CA THR A 80 3.81 6.06 15.12
C THR A 80 2.73 5.45 14.24
N MET A 81 1.94 4.54 14.81
CA MET A 81 0.74 4.05 14.15
C MET A 81 -0.36 5.12 14.30
N SER A 82 -0.45 6.03 13.33
CA SER A 82 -1.33 7.21 13.38
C SER A 82 -2.71 7.01 12.74
N SER A 83 -3.07 5.77 12.39
CA SER A 83 -4.39 5.48 11.81
C SER A 83 -5.49 5.57 12.87
N MET A 84 -6.64 6.15 12.48
CA MET A 84 -7.82 6.19 13.36
C MET A 84 -8.36 4.81 13.73
N PHE A 85 -7.92 3.77 13.00
CA PHE A 85 -8.40 2.42 13.14
C PHE A 85 -7.54 1.51 14.03
N VAL A 86 -6.41 2.01 14.53
CA VAL A 86 -5.56 1.27 15.48
C VAL A 86 -6.31 0.76 16.71
N PRO A 87 -7.26 1.51 17.31
CA PRO A 87 -8.04 0.99 18.43
C PRO A 87 -8.82 -0.30 18.11
N PHE A 88 -9.25 -0.51 16.86
CA PHE A 88 -9.90 -1.77 16.46
C PHE A 88 -8.90 -2.92 16.42
N LEU A 89 -7.66 -2.66 15.99
CA LEU A 89 -6.61 -3.68 15.99
C LEU A 89 -6.20 -4.11 17.40
N LEU A 90 -6.41 -3.27 18.44
CA LEU A 90 -6.21 -3.69 19.84
C LEU A 90 -7.18 -4.81 20.24
N ILE A 91 -8.45 -4.71 19.85
CA ILE A 91 -9.51 -5.62 20.30
C ILE A 91 -9.78 -6.80 19.35
N MET A 92 -9.41 -6.71 18.07
CA MET A 92 -9.65 -7.77 17.06
C MET A 92 -8.39 -8.59 16.78
N SER A 93 -8.52 -9.84 16.32
CA SER A 93 -7.37 -10.60 15.82
C SER A 93 -6.82 -9.99 14.52
N ALA A 94 -5.54 -10.18 14.23
CA ALA A 94 -4.94 -9.69 12.98
C ALA A 94 -5.62 -10.28 11.74
N GLN A 95 -6.01 -11.56 11.80
CA GLN A 95 -6.76 -12.23 10.74
C GLN A 95 -8.10 -11.54 10.48
N LEU A 96 -8.88 -11.32 11.55
CA LEU A 96 -10.20 -10.71 11.43
C LEU A 96 -10.10 -9.27 10.90
N TRP A 97 -9.09 -8.52 11.37
CA TRP A 97 -8.82 -7.18 10.87
C TRP A 97 -8.47 -7.16 9.38
N ALA A 98 -7.54 -8.03 8.95
CA ALA A 98 -7.14 -8.15 7.54
C ALA A 98 -8.34 -8.46 6.62
N ASN A 99 -9.29 -9.28 7.09
CA ASN A 99 -10.48 -9.66 6.32
C ASN A 99 -11.56 -8.57 6.28
N LEU A 100 -11.69 -7.75 7.33
CA LEU A 100 -12.75 -6.74 7.43
C LEU A 100 -12.37 -5.36 6.90
N LEU A 101 -11.08 -5.04 6.86
CA LEU A 101 -10.55 -3.72 6.53
C LEU A 101 -11.12 -3.15 5.21
N TYR A 102 -10.84 -3.83 4.10
CA TYR A 102 -11.25 -3.39 2.77
C TYR A 102 -12.78 -3.38 2.58
N PRO A 103 -13.53 -4.43 3.00
CA PRO A 103 -14.99 -4.38 2.99
C PRO A 103 -15.58 -3.18 3.72
N LEU A 104 -15.07 -2.87 4.92
CA LEU A 104 -15.57 -1.77 5.74
C LEU A 104 -15.34 -0.41 5.06
N TYR A 105 -14.14 -0.19 4.51
CA TYR A 105 -13.80 1.04 3.80
C TYR A 105 -14.63 1.21 2.53
N LEU A 106 -14.73 0.16 1.71
CA LEU A 106 -15.51 0.19 0.47
C LEU A 106 -17.00 0.39 0.72
N PHE A 107 -17.57 -0.31 1.70
CA PHE A 107 -18.98 -0.15 2.07
C PHE A 107 -19.25 1.28 2.56
N SER A 108 -18.41 1.80 3.45
CA SER A 108 -18.57 3.15 4.00
C SER A 108 -18.40 4.23 2.91
N ALA A 109 -17.36 4.11 2.07
CA ALA A 109 -17.14 4.99 0.92
C ALA A 109 -18.34 4.98 -0.03
N ALA A 110 -18.88 3.80 -0.33
CA ALA A 110 -20.03 3.61 -1.21
C ALA A 110 -21.29 4.28 -0.68
N VAL A 111 -21.56 4.14 0.62
CA VAL A 111 -22.69 4.81 1.29
C VAL A 111 -22.52 6.33 1.22
N PHE A 112 -21.36 6.87 1.60
CA PHE A 112 -21.14 8.33 1.59
C PHE A 112 -21.20 8.91 0.17
N LEU A 113 -20.58 8.25 -0.81
CA LEU A 113 -20.63 8.69 -2.20
C LEU A 113 -22.05 8.60 -2.76
N ALA A 114 -22.81 7.55 -2.44
CA ALA A 114 -24.22 7.47 -2.82
C ALA A 114 -25.03 8.62 -2.21
N LEU A 115 -24.83 8.94 -0.93
CA LEU A 115 -25.49 10.06 -0.28
C LEU A 115 -25.16 11.40 -0.94
N PHE A 116 -23.90 11.62 -1.33
CA PHE A 116 -23.50 12.78 -2.13
C PHE A 116 -24.25 12.82 -3.48
N LEU A 117 -24.28 11.72 -4.22
CA LEU A 117 -24.98 11.64 -5.51
C LEU A 117 -26.49 11.87 -5.37
N ARG A 118 -27.08 11.38 -4.27
CA ARG A 118 -28.48 11.62 -3.92
C ARG A 118 -28.74 13.09 -3.62
N GLU A 119 -27.86 13.77 -2.89
CA GLU A 119 -27.94 15.22 -2.72
C GLU A 119 -27.90 15.91 -4.10
N ARG A 120 -27.02 15.50 -5.01
CA ARG A 120 -26.93 16.05 -6.38
C ARG A 120 -28.10 15.68 -7.31
N GLY A 121 -29.08 14.91 -6.84
CA GLY A 121 -30.32 14.63 -7.55
C GLY A 121 -30.34 13.32 -8.34
N CYS A 122 -29.27 12.53 -8.32
CA CYS A 122 -29.23 11.22 -9.00
C CYS A 122 -30.19 10.23 -8.35
N ARG A 123 -30.94 9.45 -9.12
CA ARG A 123 -31.74 8.30 -8.63
C ARG A 123 -30.86 7.19 -8.05
N TRP A 124 -31.41 6.31 -7.20
CA TRP A 124 -30.66 5.20 -6.59
C TRP A 124 -29.95 4.26 -7.59
N PRO A 125 -30.59 3.77 -8.67
CA PRO A 125 -29.87 2.95 -9.65
C PRO A 125 -28.75 3.71 -10.37
N SER A 126 -28.93 5.02 -10.62
CA SER A 126 -27.88 5.89 -11.16
C SER A 126 -26.71 6.02 -10.18
N ALA A 127 -27.02 6.22 -8.90
CA ALA A 127 -26.03 6.29 -7.82
C ALA A 127 -25.27 4.96 -7.67
N ALA A 128 -25.95 3.82 -7.81
CA ALA A 128 -25.33 2.50 -7.80
C ALA A 128 -24.24 2.39 -8.88
N ILE A 129 -24.56 2.72 -10.14
CA ILE A 129 -23.56 2.69 -11.23
C ILE A 129 -22.38 3.62 -10.92
N GLY A 130 -22.65 4.85 -10.45
CA GLY A 130 -21.57 5.78 -10.11
C GLY A 130 -20.66 5.30 -8.99
N VAL A 131 -21.24 4.75 -7.92
CA VAL A 131 -20.50 4.14 -6.80
C VAL A 131 -19.62 2.98 -7.27
N MET A 132 -20.19 2.11 -8.11
CA MET A 132 -19.47 0.95 -8.64
C MET A 132 -18.29 1.37 -9.52
N THR A 133 -18.51 2.37 -10.37
CA THR A 133 -17.46 2.96 -11.22
C THR A 133 -16.34 3.57 -10.38
N ALA A 134 -16.70 4.32 -9.34
CA ALA A 134 -15.73 5.02 -8.51
C ALA A 134 -14.93 4.09 -7.58
N LEU A 135 -15.53 2.99 -7.09
CA LEU A 135 -14.99 2.24 -5.94
C LEU A 135 -14.81 0.73 -6.14
N PHE A 136 -15.52 0.11 -7.09
CA PHE A 136 -15.52 -1.37 -7.26
C PHE A 136 -14.89 -1.82 -8.59
N LEU A 137 -14.39 -0.89 -9.38
CA LEU A 137 -13.64 -1.12 -10.60
C LEU A 137 -12.24 -0.50 -10.49
N GLY A 138 -11.40 -0.70 -11.49
CA GLY A 138 -10.13 -0.01 -11.66
C GLY A 138 -9.17 -0.08 -10.47
N SER A 139 -8.29 0.91 -10.37
CA SER A 139 -7.27 1.00 -9.32
C SER A 139 -7.88 1.17 -7.92
N ASN A 140 -9.02 1.86 -7.81
CA ASN A 140 -9.70 2.09 -6.54
C ASN A 140 -10.21 0.80 -5.88
N PHE A 141 -10.28 -0.31 -6.64
CA PHE A 141 -10.61 -1.65 -6.12
C PHE A 141 -9.44 -2.63 -6.24
N THR A 142 -8.90 -2.82 -7.44
CA THR A 142 -7.94 -3.91 -7.72
C THR A 142 -6.61 -3.76 -6.99
N LEU A 143 -6.25 -2.54 -6.58
CA LEU A 143 -5.04 -2.28 -5.79
C LEU A 143 -5.06 -2.92 -4.40
N LEU A 144 -6.20 -3.45 -3.94
CA LEU A 144 -6.25 -4.23 -2.72
C LEU A 144 -5.23 -5.37 -2.75
N TYR A 145 -4.98 -6.02 -3.89
CA TYR A 145 -3.97 -7.10 -3.99
C TYR A 145 -2.57 -6.64 -3.56
N ALA A 146 -2.19 -5.41 -3.92
CA ALA A 146 -0.91 -4.84 -3.53
C ALA A 146 -0.84 -4.49 -2.03
N GLY A 147 -1.97 -4.39 -1.33
CA GLY A 147 -1.98 -4.07 0.10
C GLY A 147 -1.88 -2.57 0.42
N HIS A 148 -2.20 -1.68 -0.51
CA HIS A 148 -2.15 -0.22 -0.26
C HIS A 148 -3.38 0.27 0.53
N GLN A 149 -3.52 -0.19 1.77
CA GLN A 149 -4.67 0.08 2.63
C GLN A 149 -5.01 1.57 2.80
N GLY A 150 -4.02 2.45 2.93
CA GLY A 150 -4.23 3.88 3.18
C GLY A 150 -5.03 4.57 2.06
N LYS A 151 -4.93 4.10 0.81
CA LYS A 151 -5.71 4.64 -0.31
C LYS A 151 -7.21 4.38 -0.17
N PHE A 152 -7.59 3.24 0.40
CA PHE A 152 -9.00 2.92 0.64
C PHE A 152 -9.58 3.79 1.76
N THR A 153 -8.78 4.08 2.80
CA THR A 153 -9.14 5.06 3.82
C THR A 153 -9.34 6.46 3.22
N VAL A 154 -8.46 6.87 2.31
CA VAL A 154 -8.61 8.13 1.56
C VAL A 154 -9.91 8.16 0.75
N LEU A 155 -10.27 7.08 0.03
CA LEU A 155 -11.53 7.02 -0.71
C LEU A 155 -12.77 7.14 0.19
N MET A 156 -12.74 6.48 1.36
CA MET A 156 -13.80 6.58 2.35
C MET A 156 -13.97 8.02 2.86
N PHE A 157 -12.87 8.64 3.29
CA PHE A 157 -12.88 10.00 3.81
C PHE A 157 -13.14 11.08 2.76
N ALA A 158 -12.65 10.90 1.53
CA ALA A 158 -12.97 11.76 0.39
C ALA A 158 -14.47 11.75 0.12
N SER A 159 -15.09 10.56 0.14
CA SER A 159 -16.53 10.40 -0.05
C SER A 159 -17.33 11.02 1.10
N LEU A 160 -16.90 10.82 2.35
CA LEU A 160 -17.49 11.44 3.53
C LEU A 160 -17.39 12.97 3.48
N SER A 161 -16.21 13.49 3.16
CA SER A 161 -15.94 14.93 3.06
C SER A 161 -16.82 15.57 1.99
N LEU A 162 -16.91 14.98 0.80
CA LEU A 162 -17.77 15.47 -0.28
C LEU A 162 -19.25 15.51 0.10
N TRP A 163 -19.76 14.46 0.74
CA TRP A 163 -21.16 14.43 1.18
C TRP A 163 -21.44 15.48 2.25
N LEU A 164 -20.60 15.56 3.29
CA LEU A 164 -20.76 16.54 4.38
C LEU A 164 -20.59 17.98 3.89
N LEU A 165 -19.67 18.22 2.95
CA LEU A 165 -19.45 19.50 2.30
C LEU A 165 -20.70 19.95 1.54
N GLU A 166 -21.25 19.09 0.69
CA GLU A 166 -22.45 19.40 -0.10
C GLU A 166 -23.65 19.67 0.82
N ARG A 167 -23.83 18.82 1.85
CA ARG A 167 -24.91 18.98 2.82
C ARG A 167 -24.74 20.23 3.68
N GLY A 168 -23.50 20.55 4.08
CA GLY A 168 -23.14 21.72 4.85
C GLY A 168 -23.33 23.02 4.08
N ALA A 169 -22.94 23.04 2.79
CA ALA A 169 -23.14 24.17 1.90
C ALA A 169 -24.65 24.49 1.73
N ARG A 170 -25.47 23.48 1.43
CA ARG A 170 -26.92 23.64 1.24
C ARG A 170 -27.65 24.09 2.50
N ARG A 171 -27.26 23.54 3.65
CA ARG A 171 -27.85 23.88 4.96
C ARG A 171 -27.20 25.08 5.61
N ASN A 172 -26.20 25.68 4.97
CA ASN A 172 -25.45 26.81 5.49
C ASN A 172 -24.86 26.57 6.91
N SER A 173 -24.42 25.33 7.18
CA SER A 173 -24.04 24.83 8.50
C SER A 173 -22.52 24.74 8.67
N SER A 174 -21.98 25.55 9.58
CA SER A 174 -20.55 25.55 9.92
C SER A 174 -20.08 24.23 10.56
N LEU A 175 -20.93 23.57 11.35
CA LEU A 175 -20.61 22.27 11.96
C LEU A 175 -20.42 21.19 10.90
N LEU A 176 -21.32 21.08 9.92
CA LEU A 176 -21.17 20.11 8.83
C LEU A 176 -19.93 20.40 7.98
N LEU A 177 -19.59 21.67 7.79
CA LEU A 177 -18.36 22.08 7.09
C LEU A 177 -17.10 21.78 7.91
N ALA A 178 -17.14 21.92 9.24
CA ALA A 178 -16.06 21.48 10.13
C ALA A 178 -15.86 19.96 10.06
N LEU A 179 -16.95 19.17 10.08
CA LEU A 179 -16.88 17.72 9.94
C LEU A 179 -16.37 17.29 8.55
N ALA A 180 -16.76 18.01 7.49
CA ALA A 180 -16.19 17.82 6.15
C ALA A 180 -14.69 18.10 6.11
N GLY A 181 -14.25 19.15 6.81
CA GLY A 181 -12.84 19.50 7.01
C GLY A 181 -12.08 18.44 7.78
N ALA A 182 -12.64 17.94 8.90
CA ALA A 182 -12.04 16.87 9.68
C ALA A 182 -11.87 15.59 8.85
N ALA A 183 -12.89 15.17 8.11
CA ALA A 183 -12.81 14.05 7.18
C ALA A 183 -11.71 14.27 6.12
N LEU A 184 -11.58 15.49 5.59
CA LEU A 184 -10.51 15.84 4.65
C LEU A 184 -9.12 15.77 5.29
N GLY A 185 -8.97 16.24 6.53
CA GLY A 185 -7.72 16.18 7.29
C GLY A 185 -7.28 14.74 7.58
N PHE A 186 -8.20 13.85 7.98
CA PHE A 186 -7.90 12.46 8.31
C PHE A 186 -7.40 11.61 7.13
N MET A 187 -7.49 12.11 5.89
CA MET A 187 -6.83 11.47 4.75
C MET A 187 -5.30 11.47 4.88
N PHE A 188 -4.71 12.49 5.51
CA PHE A 188 -3.26 12.72 5.51
C PHE A 188 -2.46 11.71 6.34
N PRO A 189 -2.83 11.37 7.59
CA PRO A 189 -2.12 10.32 8.35
C PRO A 189 -2.13 8.95 7.65
N GLU A 190 -3.15 8.68 6.82
CA GLU A 190 -3.34 7.39 6.17
C GLU A 190 -2.49 7.24 4.90
N GLN A 191 -2.50 8.25 4.02
CA GLN A 191 -1.76 8.24 2.77
C GLN A 191 -1.48 9.67 2.27
N PRO A 192 -0.43 10.36 2.76
CA PRO A 192 -0.25 11.80 2.57
C PRO A 192 -0.23 12.27 1.11
N ASP A 193 0.40 11.50 0.22
CA ASP A 193 0.57 11.86 -1.19
C ASP A 193 -0.74 11.77 -1.99
N VAL A 194 -1.55 10.73 -1.78
CA VAL A 194 -2.87 10.59 -2.41
C VAL A 194 -3.89 11.52 -1.74
N ALA A 195 -3.79 11.71 -0.43
CA ALA A 195 -4.61 12.65 0.32
C ALA A 195 -4.46 14.08 -0.20
N LEU A 196 -3.24 14.52 -0.51
CA LEU A 196 -2.99 15.84 -1.09
C LEU A 196 -3.73 16.02 -2.42
N LEU A 197 -3.72 15.02 -3.29
CA LEU A 197 -4.41 15.09 -4.59
C LEU A 197 -5.93 15.16 -4.40
N PHE A 198 -6.51 14.34 -3.52
CA PHE A 198 -7.95 14.39 -3.21
C PHE A 198 -8.34 15.69 -2.50
N ALA A 199 -7.52 16.19 -1.57
CA ALA A 199 -7.73 17.45 -0.88
C ALA A 199 -7.73 18.63 -1.87
N ALA A 200 -6.85 18.63 -2.87
CA ALA A 200 -6.85 19.63 -3.94
C ALA A 200 -8.15 19.56 -4.77
N ALA A 201 -8.56 18.37 -5.19
CA ALA A 201 -9.81 18.16 -5.94
C ALA A 201 -11.06 18.61 -5.15
N ILE A 202 -11.18 18.19 -3.89
CA ILE A 202 -12.30 18.53 -3.01
C ILE A 202 -12.25 20.01 -2.61
N GLY A 203 -11.07 20.58 -2.40
CA GLY A 203 -10.89 22.00 -2.12
C GLY A 203 -11.38 22.88 -3.28
N LEU A 204 -11.03 22.55 -4.53
CA LEU A 204 -11.58 23.24 -5.69
C LEU A 204 -13.11 23.07 -5.80
N TYR A 205 -13.63 21.88 -5.51
CA TYR A 205 -15.06 21.62 -5.49
C TYR A 205 -15.78 22.40 -4.36
N SER A 206 -15.15 22.58 -3.19
CA SER A 206 -15.75 23.30 -2.05
C SER A 206 -15.97 24.77 -2.37
N LEU A 207 -15.01 25.43 -3.01
CA LEU A 207 -15.17 26.79 -3.52
C LEU A 207 -16.39 26.86 -4.46
N ARG A 208 -16.47 25.92 -5.40
CA ARG A 208 -17.57 25.83 -6.34
C ARG A 208 -18.92 25.60 -5.67
N ALA A 209 -19.00 24.68 -4.71
CA ALA A 209 -20.21 24.33 -3.98
C ALA A 209 -20.71 25.51 -3.13
N LEU A 210 -19.83 26.15 -2.37
CA LEU A 210 -20.18 27.32 -1.55
C LEU A 210 -20.63 28.51 -2.42
N TRP A 211 -19.95 28.76 -3.55
CA TRP A 211 -20.39 29.78 -4.50
C TRP A 211 -21.79 29.50 -5.05
N ARG A 212 -22.10 28.21 -5.32
CA ARG A 212 -23.40 27.77 -5.85
C ARG A 212 -24.52 28.05 -4.86
N GLU A 213 -24.30 27.79 -3.57
CA GLU A 213 -25.28 27.96 -2.50
C GLU A 213 -25.35 29.41 -1.97
N GLY A 214 -24.74 30.37 -2.68
CA GLY A 214 -24.93 31.78 -2.41
C GLY A 214 -23.91 32.42 -1.47
N ALA A 215 -22.75 31.80 -1.23
CA ALA A 215 -21.64 32.50 -0.57
C ALA A 215 -21.21 33.72 -1.42
N ARG A 216 -21.44 34.92 -0.87
CA ARG A 216 -21.11 36.21 -1.48
C ARG A 216 -20.43 37.10 -0.43
N GLY A 217 -19.31 37.73 -0.82
CA GLY A 217 -18.53 38.61 0.06
C GLY A 217 -17.62 37.89 1.07
N ALA A 218 -16.58 38.58 1.55
CA ALA A 218 -15.52 37.98 2.37
C ALA A 218 -16.02 37.36 3.69
N ARG A 219 -17.03 37.96 4.34
CA ARG A 219 -17.60 37.44 5.60
C ARG A 219 -18.30 36.09 5.42
N ALA A 220 -19.06 35.92 4.34
CA ALA A 220 -19.73 34.65 4.06
C ALA A 220 -18.72 33.55 3.75
N TRP A 221 -17.69 33.88 2.96
CA TRP A 221 -16.58 32.97 2.66
C TRP A 221 -15.82 32.57 3.92
N LEU A 222 -15.45 33.53 4.77
CA LEU A 222 -14.74 33.25 6.02
C LEU A 222 -15.57 32.36 6.95
N ARG A 223 -16.86 32.67 7.16
CA ARG A 223 -17.74 31.87 8.02
C ARG A 223 -17.89 30.42 7.57
N LEU A 224 -17.83 30.15 6.26
CA LEU A 224 -18.05 28.82 5.68
C LEU A 224 -16.74 28.05 5.47
N LEU A 225 -15.67 28.70 5.06
CA LEU A 225 -14.37 28.05 4.83
C LEU A 225 -13.53 27.91 6.11
N ALA A 226 -13.56 28.88 7.03
CA ALA A 226 -12.76 28.81 8.25
C ALA A 226 -12.98 27.51 9.05
N PRO A 227 -14.21 27.04 9.34
CA PRO A 227 -14.40 25.79 10.07
C PRO A 227 -13.85 24.58 9.32
N LEU A 228 -14.02 24.54 7.98
CA LEU A 228 -13.52 23.46 7.14
C LEU A 228 -11.99 23.41 7.13
N VAL A 229 -11.34 24.56 6.94
CA VAL A 229 -9.87 24.68 6.90
C VAL A 229 -9.27 24.42 8.28
N ALA A 230 -9.85 24.98 9.34
CA ALA A 230 -9.35 24.78 10.71
C ALA A 230 -9.42 23.31 11.14
N ALA A 231 -10.53 22.62 10.83
CA ALA A 231 -10.69 21.20 11.15
C ALA A 231 -9.77 20.30 10.30
N ALA A 232 -9.52 20.65 9.03
CA ALA A 232 -8.57 19.93 8.18
C ALA A 232 -7.11 20.13 8.61
N ALA A 233 -6.77 21.32 9.12
CA ALA A 233 -5.42 21.69 9.48
C ALA A 233 -4.85 20.88 10.65
N ILE A 234 -5.68 20.38 11.58
CA ILE A 234 -5.19 19.64 12.75
C ILE A 234 -4.58 18.29 12.34
N PRO A 235 -5.32 17.35 11.69
CA PRO A 235 -4.72 16.07 11.30
C PRO A 235 -3.65 16.24 10.20
N PHE A 236 -3.82 17.22 9.31
CA PHE A 236 -2.78 17.58 8.34
C PHE A 236 -1.50 18.05 9.02
N GLY A 237 -1.61 18.93 10.03
CA GLY A 237 -0.46 19.46 10.78
C GLY A 237 0.29 18.37 11.52
N ILE A 238 -0.41 17.41 12.13
CA ILE A 238 0.19 16.22 12.75
C ILE A 238 0.98 15.42 11.70
N SER A 239 0.36 15.11 10.56
CA SER A 239 1.01 14.34 9.48
C SER A 239 2.21 15.08 8.86
N ALA A 240 2.11 16.39 8.66
CA ALA A 240 3.20 17.22 8.16
C ALA A 240 4.36 17.28 9.16
N TYR A 241 4.06 17.37 10.46
CA TYR A 241 5.05 17.35 11.52
C TYR A 241 5.78 16.01 11.61
N THR A 242 5.05 14.88 11.57
CA THR A 242 5.69 13.55 11.56
C THR A 242 6.55 13.37 10.31
N ALA A 243 6.06 13.78 9.13
CA ALA A 243 6.84 13.71 7.90
C ALA A 243 8.12 14.58 7.94
N TYR A 244 8.06 15.75 8.59
CA TYR A 244 9.23 16.61 8.80
C TYR A 244 10.28 15.93 9.70
N LEU A 245 9.85 15.33 10.82
CA LEU A 245 10.74 14.58 11.70
C LEU A 245 11.42 13.42 10.96
N ASP A 246 10.66 12.66 10.17
CA ASP A 246 11.15 11.47 9.49
C ASP A 246 12.07 11.77 8.29
N ASN A 247 11.79 12.83 7.52
CA ASN A 247 12.45 13.07 6.23
C ASN A 247 13.44 14.23 6.22
N ILE A 248 13.35 15.20 7.13
CA ILE A 248 14.19 16.41 7.10
C ILE A 248 15.22 16.41 8.23
N LYS A 249 14.88 15.88 9.41
CA LYS A 249 15.79 15.86 10.56
C LYS A 249 16.84 14.74 10.54
N GLY A 250 16.80 13.83 9.57
CA GLY A 250 17.69 12.65 9.52
C GLY A 250 18.04 12.11 8.12
N ALA A 251 17.71 12.82 7.04
CA ALA A 251 18.09 12.39 5.70
C ALA A 251 19.33 13.15 5.22
N SER A 252 20.36 12.41 4.80
CA SER A 252 21.32 12.92 3.82
C SER A 252 20.52 13.28 2.57
N ILE A 253 20.47 14.56 2.23
CA ILE A 253 19.99 14.99 0.92
C ILE A 253 21.07 14.54 -0.06
N GLU A 254 20.98 13.29 -0.54
CA GLU A 254 21.68 12.93 -1.76
C GLU A 254 21.19 13.90 -2.83
N GLN A 255 22.10 14.75 -3.32
CA GLN A 255 21.91 15.51 -4.54
C GLN A 255 21.83 14.51 -5.69
N GLN A 256 20.66 13.88 -5.83
CA GLN A 256 20.34 13.10 -7.02
C GLN A 256 20.35 14.04 -8.21
N ASP A 257 21.00 13.60 -9.30
CA ASP A 257 20.96 14.30 -10.57
C ASP A 257 19.50 14.59 -10.98
N ALA A 258 19.24 15.75 -11.58
CA ALA A 258 17.90 16.17 -11.96
C ALA A 258 17.24 15.18 -12.92
N ALA A 259 18.03 14.52 -13.79
CA ALA A 259 17.54 13.49 -14.69
C ALA A 259 17.12 12.21 -13.93
N GLN A 260 17.92 11.75 -12.98
CA GLN A 260 17.59 10.61 -12.12
C GLN A 260 16.34 10.88 -11.28
N LYS A 261 16.23 12.08 -10.69
CA LYS A 261 15.05 12.49 -9.94
C LYS A 261 13.79 12.50 -10.81
N TRP A 262 13.88 12.99 -12.04
CA TRP A 262 12.78 12.96 -13.00
C TRP A 262 12.37 11.53 -13.39
N ALA A 263 13.35 10.68 -13.75
CA ALA A 263 13.11 9.29 -14.11
C ALA A 263 12.42 8.54 -12.97
N PHE A 264 12.93 8.69 -11.74
CA PHE A 264 12.34 8.11 -10.54
C PHE A 264 10.93 8.62 -10.26
N ALA A 265 10.70 9.93 -10.37
CA ALA A 265 9.37 10.51 -10.12
C ALA A 265 8.32 10.06 -11.15
N THR A 266 8.75 9.82 -12.40
CA THR A 266 7.87 9.51 -13.54
C THR A 266 7.86 8.03 -13.95
N GLN A 267 8.49 7.13 -13.21
CA GLN A 267 8.59 5.71 -13.59
C GLN A 267 7.22 4.99 -13.66
N TRP A 268 6.23 5.41 -12.86
CA TRP A 268 4.83 4.94 -12.94
C TRP A 268 3.91 5.92 -13.70
N SER A 269 4.39 6.42 -14.85
CA SER A 269 3.56 7.20 -15.79
C SER A 269 2.68 6.27 -16.61
N TRP A 270 1.38 6.56 -16.72
CA TRP A 270 0.43 5.75 -17.49
C TRP A 270 0.75 5.80 -19.00
N PRO A 271 1.12 4.68 -19.65
CA PRO A 271 1.37 4.66 -21.08
C PRO A 271 0.06 4.83 -21.85
N PRO A 272 -0.02 5.74 -22.84
CA PRO A 272 -1.24 5.96 -23.62
C PRO A 272 -1.82 4.67 -24.22
N GLU A 273 -0.97 3.76 -24.69
CA GLU A 273 -1.34 2.47 -25.28
C GLU A 273 -2.05 1.53 -24.29
N GLU A 274 -1.82 1.66 -22.98
CA GLU A 274 -2.51 0.84 -21.96
C GLU A 274 -3.93 1.31 -21.67
N THR A 275 -4.37 2.45 -22.22
CA THR A 275 -5.75 2.96 -22.07
C THR A 275 -6.80 1.96 -22.56
N ILE A 276 -6.44 1.02 -23.43
CA ILE A 276 -7.30 -0.11 -23.82
C ILE A 276 -7.79 -0.92 -22.62
N ASP A 277 -6.98 -1.05 -21.56
CA ASP A 277 -7.37 -1.74 -20.32
C ASP A 277 -8.59 -1.09 -19.66
N PHE A 278 -8.89 0.20 -19.92
CA PHE A 278 -10.08 0.85 -19.34
C PHE A 278 -11.37 0.17 -19.78
N ILE A 279 -11.39 -0.45 -20.96
CA ILE A 279 -12.59 -1.09 -21.54
C ILE A 279 -12.41 -2.58 -21.87
N ALA A 280 -11.18 -3.07 -21.98
CA ALA A 280 -10.84 -4.45 -22.32
C ALA A 280 -9.92 -5.05 -21.23
N PRO A 281 -10.50 -5.58 -20.13
CA PRO A 281 -9.74 -6.03 -18.97
C PRO A 281 -8.87 -7.23 -19.33
N GLY A 282 -7.59 -7.18 -18.93
CA GLY A 282 -6.63 -8.25 -19.18
C GLY A 282 -5.92 -8.17 -20.53
N TYR A 283 -6.20 -7.14 -21.37
CA TYR A 283 -5.51 -6.95 -22.64
C TYR A 283 -3.99 -6.79 -22.43
N MET A 284 -3.58 -5.96 -21.48
CA MET A 284 -2.17 -5.82 -21.05
C MET A 284 -1.73 -6.84 -19.99
N GLY A 285 -2.58 -7.84 -19.70
CA GLY A 285 -2.44 -8.77 -18.58
C GLY A 285 -3.17 -8.31 -17.30
N TRP A 286 -3.24 -9.20 -16.31
CA TRP A 286 -3.88 -8.94 -15.03
C TRP A 286 -2.93 -8.17 -14.10
N ARG A 287 -1.80 -8.81 -13.76
CA ARG A 287 -0.76 -8.26 -12.88
C ARG A 287 0.56 -8.98 -13.06
N SER A 288 1.63 -8.38 -12.59
CA SER A 288 2.96 -8.99 -12.54
C SER A 288 2.92 -10.26 -11.70
N GLY A 289 3.50 -11.33 -12.24
CA GLY A 289 3.56 -12.64 -11.59
C GLY A 289 2.26 -13.46 -11.64
N GLU A 290 1.22 -13.05 -12.39
CA GLU A 290 0.01 -13.88 -12.57
C GLU A 290 0.13 -14.80 -13.79
N PRO A 291 0.23 -16.14 -13.62
CA PRO A 291 0.44 -17.06 -14.75
C PRO A 291 -0.72 -17.09 -15.75
N ALA A 292 -1.95 -16.87 -15.29
CA ALA A 292 -3.15 -16.86 -16.13
C ALA A 292 -3.26 -15.61 -17.03
N GLY A 293 -2.43 -14.60 -16.80
CA GLY A 293 -2.37 -13.40 -17.60
C GLY A 293 -1.29 -12.46 -17.09
N PRO A 294 -0.02 -12.76 -17.42
CA PRO A 294 1.09 -11.96 -16.93
C PRO A 294 1.02 -10.56 -17.51
N TYR A 295 1.33 -9.58 -16.68
CA TYR A 295 1.41 -8.19 -17.10
C TYR A 295 2.58 -7.97 -18.07
N TRP A 296 2.29 -7.53 -19.29
CA TRP A 296 3.26 -7.32 -20.37
C TRP A 296 3.34 -5.86 -20.86
N GLY A 297 2.53 -4.96 -20.29
CA GLY A 297 2.58 -3.51 -20.54
C GLY A 297 3.87 -2.86 -20.04
N ARG A 298 3.99 -1.52 -20.10
CA ARG A 298 5.24 -0.77 -19.90
C ARG A 298 5.35 0.00 -18.57
N MET A 299 4.35 -0.10 -17.71
CA MET A 299 4.38 0.53 -16.38
C MET A 299 5.46 -0.06 -15.49
N GLY A 300 6.09 0.79 -14.67
CA GLY A 300 6.95 0.36 -13.57
C GLY A 300 8.28 -0.25 -14.01
N GLY A 301 8.63 -0.15 -15.30
CA GLY A 301 9.93 -0.60 -15.81
C GLY A 301 11.06 0.35 -15.41
N ALA A 302 12.14 -0.22 -14.86
CA ALA A 302 13.42 0.44 -14.64
C ALA A 302 14.51 -0.46 -15.22
N ALA A 303 14.79 -0.29 -16.52
CA ALA A 303 15.75 -1.11 -17.26
C ALA A 303 17.14 -1.17 -16.58
N GLU A 304 17.55 -0.07 -15.93
CA GLU A 304 18.82 0.04 -15.18
C GLU A 304 18.88 -0.85 -13.93
N GLN A 305 17.74 -1.36 -13.45
CA GLN A 305 17.64 -2.22 -12.26
C GLN A 305 17.25 -3.68 -12.60
N GLY A 306 17.27 -4.05 -13.89
CA GLY A 306 16.90 -5.39 -14.34
C GLY A 306 15.40 -5.73 -14.18
N MET A 307 14.56 -4.77 -13.77
CA MET A 307 13.11 -4.96 -13.70
C MET A 307 12.48 -4.67 -15.06
N ARG A 308 11.83 -5.69 -15.65
CA ARG A 308 11.13 -5.59 -16.94
C ARG A 308 10.01 -4.54 -16.88
N ASN A 309 8.84 -4.93 -16.36
CA ASN A 309 7.65 -4.09 -16.14
C ASN A 309 6.92 -4.59 -14.88
N PHE A 310 6.33 -3.69 -14.09
CA PHE A 310 5.72 -4.03 -12.79
C PHE A 310 4.39 -3.31 -12.53
N LYS A 311 3.33 -4.09 -12.33
CA LYS A 311 1.97 -3.62 -12.01
C LYS A 311 1.22 -4.68 -11.22
N LEU A 312 0.66 -4.33 -10.06
CA LEU A 312 -0.09 -5.25 -9.18
C LEU A 312 -1.61 -5.01 -9.18
N GLU A 313 -2.08 -4.13 -10.06
CA GLU A 313 -3.47 -3.68 -10.16
C GLU A 313 -3.90 -3.62 -11.63
N ASN A 314 -5.21 -3.48 -11.89
CA ASN A 314 -5.73 -3.25 -13.23
C ASN A 314 -6.68 -2.06 -13.27
N GLN A 315 -6.65 -1.35 -14.39
CA GLN A 315 -7.27 -0.04 -14.55
C GLN A 315 -8.57 -0.13 -15.33
N TYR A 316 -9.17 -1.32 -15.40
CA TYR A 316 -10.47 -1.51 -16.02
C TYR A 316 -11.55 -0.70 -15.34
N LEU A 317 -12.11 0.27 -16.08
CA LEU A 317 -13.13 1.20 -15.60
C LEU A 317 -14.55 0.75 -15.97
N GLY A 318 -14.69 -0.31 -16.77
CA GLY A 318 -15.97 -0.76 -17.31
C GLY A 318 -16.36 0.02 -18.55
N LEU A 319 -16.65 -0.69 -19.66
CA LEU A 319 -17.11 -0.04 -20.89
C LEU A 319 -18.46 0.68 -20.68
N ILE A 320 -19.41 0.01 -20.04
CA ILE A 320 -20.74 0.58 -19.73
C ILE A 320 -20.60 1.86 -18.87
N PRO A 321 -19.94 1.82 -17.69
CA PRO A 321 -19.63 3.00 -16.91
C PRO A 321 -18.98 4.15 -17.68
N LEU A 322 -17.95 3.84 -18.47
CA LEU A 322 -17.20 4.87 -19.20
C LEU A 322 -18.08 5.60 -20.22
N ILE A 323 -18.92 4.86 -20.94
CA ILE A 323 -19.86 5.44 -21.90
C ILE A 323 -20.93 6.28 -21.20
N LEU A 324 -21.44 5.83 -20.05
CA LEU A 324 -22.33 6.64 -19.22
C LEU A 324 -21.63 7.90 -18.70
N ALA A 325 -20.35 7.83 -18.31
CA ALA A 325 -19.59 9.00 -17.91
C ALA A 325 -19.43 10.01 -19.06
N VAL A 326 -19.14 9.54 -20.28
CA VAL A 326 -19.11 10.39 -21.48
C VAL A 326 -20.48 10.99 -21.77
N MET A 327 -21.57 10.24 -21.60
CA MET A 327 -22.93 10.79 -21.72
C MET A 327 -23.20 11.89 -20.69
N GLY A 328 -22.81 11.68 -19.43
CA GLY A 328 -22.94 12.68 -18.36
C GLY A 328 -22.12 13.94 -18.63
N ALA A 329 -20.90 13.77 -19.15
CA ALA A 329 -20.07 14.86 -19.63
C ALA A 329 -20.78 15.62 -20.76
N VAL A 330 -21.14 14.97 -21.87
CA VAL A 330 -21.86 15.61 -23.00
C VAL A 330 -23.11 16.35 -22.54
N ALA A 331 -23.87 15.78 -21.61
CA ALA A 331 -25.08 16.39 -21.07
C ALA A 331 -24.82 17.70 -20.31
N ALA A 332 -23.63 17.86 -19.72
CA ALA A 332 -23.21 19.08 -19.02
C ALA A 332 -23.13 20.31 -19.92
N TRP A 333 -22.82 20.13 -21.22
CA TRP A 333 -22.73 21.22 -22.20
C TRP A 333 -24.01 21.47 -22.98
N ARG A 334 -25.06 20.66 -22.77
CA ARG A 334 -26.34 20.80 -23.48
C ARG A 334 -27.34 21.69 -22.72
N ARG A 335 -28.11 22.50 -23.46
CA ARG A 335 -28.92 23.60 -22.88
C ARG A 335 -30.13 23.15 -22.05
N ARG A 336 -30.70 21.96 -22.23
CA ARG A 336 -32.01 21.60 -21.65
C ARG A 336 -32.05 20.42 -20.67
N GLU A 337 -30.91 19.82 -20.34
CA GLU A 337 -30.93 18.46 -19.77
C GLU A 337 -30.96 18.39 -18.24
N PHE A 338 -30.30 19.32 -17.57
CA PHE A 338 -30.20 19.39 -16.11
C PHE A 338 -30.43 20.82 -15.58
N PRO A 339 -30.80 20.97 -14.29
CA PRO A 339 -30.77 22.26 -13.61
C PRO A 339 -29.41 22.95 -13.77
N PRO A 340 -29.36 24.30 -13.88
CA PRO A 340 -28.11 25.03 -14.10
C PRO A 340 -26.97 24.69 -13.12
N GLY A 341 -27.31 24.46 -11.84
CA GLY A 341 -26.36 24.10 -10.79
C GLY A 341 -25.73 22.72 -10.95
N VAL A 342 -26.44 21.74 -11.54
CA VAL A 342 -25.91 20.39 -11.79
C VAL A 342 -24.98 20.41 -13.00
N LYS A 343 -25.36 21.09 -14.09
CA LYS A 343 -24.53 21.18 -15.32
C LYS A 343 -23.14 21.72 -15.06
N THR A 344 -23.07 22.80 -14.29
CA THR A 344 -21.82 23.47 -13.96
C THR A 344 -20.92 22.61 -13.09
N ASP A 345 -21.49 21.75 -12.25
CA ASP A 345 -20.72 20.74 -11.50
C ASP A 345 -20.24 19.61 -12.41
N LEU A 346 -21.06 19.15 -13.36
CA LEU A 346 -20.63 18.14 -14.32
C LEU A 346 -19.52 18.66 -15.25
N ARG A 347 -19.54 19.94 -15.62
CA ARG A 347 -18.43 20.59 -16.33
C ARG A 347 -17.16 20.58 -15.48
N PHE A 348 -17.28 20.95 -14.20
CA PHE A 348 -16.16 20.91 -13.27
C PHE A 348 -15.56 19.50 -13.19
N TRP A 349 -16.38 18.48 -12.92
CA TRP A 349 -15.91 17.09 -12.81
C TRP A 349 -15.36 16.55 -14.13
N SER A 350 -15.91 16.96 -15.27
CA SER A 350 -15.38 16.58 -16.59
C SER A 350 -14.02 17.21 -16.87
N ILE A 351 -13.84 18.50 -16.57
CA ILE A 351 -12.56 19.20 -16.72
C ILE A 351 -11.53 18.60 -15.77
N LEU A 352 -11.91 18.37 -14.52
CA LEU A 352 -11.03 17.78 -13.50
C LEU A 352 -10.61 16.35 -13.88
N ALA A 353 -11.55 15.52 -14.32
CA ALA A 353 -11.26 14.15 -14.77
C ALA A 353 -10.31 14.17 -15.98
N GLY A 354 -10.59 15.00 -17.00
CA GLY A 354 -9.70 15.16 -18.15
C GLY A 354 -8.29 15.63 -17.77
N ALA A 355 -8.19 16.62 -16.88
CA ALA A 355 -6.91 17.10 -16.37
C ALA A 355 -6.16 16.01 -15.60
N CYS A 356 -6.84 15.25 -14.72
CA CYS A 356 -6.21 14.15 -13.98
C CYS A 356 -5.74 13.02 -14.92
N PHE A 357 -6.50 12.70 -15.98
CA PHE A 357 -6.05 11.72 -16.97
C PHE A 357 -4.79 12.19 -17.69
N LEU A 358 -4.75 13.45 -18.16
CA LEU A 358 -3.54 14.02 -18.80
C LEU A 358 -2.34 14.03 -17.85
N LEU A 359 -2.54 14.38 -16.58
CA LEU A 359 -1.48 14.33 -15.57
C LEU A 359 -1.03 12.89 -15.26
N ALA A 360 -1.93 11.91 -15.34
CA ALA A 360 -1.57 10.51 -15.13
C ALA A 360 -0.61 9.96 -16.20
N LEU A 361 -0.64 10.53 -17.41
CA LEU A 361 0.30 10.19 -18.49
C LEU A 361 1.75 10.56 -18.17
N GLY A 362 2.00 11.42 -17.16
CA GLY A 362 3.35 11.70 -16.66
C GLY A 362 4.34 12.06 -17.76
N LYS A 363 5.40 11.27 -17.92
CA LYS A 363 6.45 11.49 -18.95
C LYS A 363 5.92 11.46 -20.40
N TYR A 364 4.75 10.89 -20.66
CA TYR A 364 4.10 10.88 -21.97
C TYR A 364 3.29 12.16 -22.26
N PHE A 365 3.12 13.04 -21.26
CA PHE A 365 2.46 14.34 -21.41
C PHE A 365 3.45 15.48 -21.13
N PRO A 366 3.96 16.19 -22.16
CA PRO A 366 5.04 17.17 -22.01
C PRO A 366 4.80 18.25 -20.93
N MET A 367 3.55 18.67 -20.72
CA MET A 367 3.22 19.69 -19.72
C MET A 367 3.31 19.18 -18.27
N TYR A 368 3.40 17.86 -18.04
CA TYR A 368 3.65 17.31 -16.70
C TYR A 368 4.95 17.84 -16.10
N PHE A 369 5.95 18.14 -16.93
CA PHE A 369 7.21 18.73 -16.50
C PHE A 369 7.03 20.08 -15.79
N LEU A 370 6.04 20.89 -16.18
CA LEU A 370 5.72 22.15 -15.49
C LEU A 370 5.21 21.90 -14.07
N LEU A 371 4.37 20.87 -13.90
CA LEU A 371 3.87 20.47 -12.59
C LEU A 371 5.02 19.97 -11.71
N PHE A 372 5.92 19.15 -12.26
CA PHE A 372 7.08 18.64 -11.52
C PHE A 372 8.03 19.74 -11.03
N LYS A 373 8.11 20.88 -11.74
CA LYS A 373 8.92 22.03 -11.32
C LYS A 373 8.32 22.81 -10.15
N LEU A 374 7.03 22.64 -9.84
CA LEU A 374 6.43 23.36 -8.72
C LEU A 374 6.98 22.82 -7.38
N PRO A 375 7.20 23.70 -6.39
CA PRO A 375 7.48 23.29 -5.02
C PRO A 375 6.40 22.31 -4.54
N LEU A 376 6.77 21.34 -3.70
CA LEU A 376 5.92 20.21 -3.23
C LEU A 376 5.59 19.16 -4.30
N PHE A 377 5.35 19.53 -5.56
CA PHE A 377 5.04 18.56 -6.62
C PHE A 377 6.28 17.81 -7.10
N SER A 378 7.48 18.38 -6.98
CA SER A 378 8.74 17.70 -7.31
C SER A 378 9.07 16.49 -6.41
N SER A 379 8.35 16.33 -5.28
CA SER A 379 8.46 15.16 -4.39
C SER A 379 7.31 14.17 -4.56
N ILE A 380 6.25 14.52 -5.30
CA ILE A 380 5.14 13.62 -5.62
C ILE A 380 5.58 12.68 -6.74
N ARG A 381 5.70 11.40 -6.39
CA ARG A 381 6.08 10.31 -7.30
C ARG A 381 4.84 9.61 -7.83
N ASN A 382 4.98 8.96 -8.99
CA ASN A 382 4.01 8.04 -9.59
C ASN A 382 2.78 8.78 -10.16
N PRO A 383 2.89 9.30 -11.40
CA PRO A 383 1.80 10.04 -12.04
C PRO A 383 0.48 9.25 -12.12
N ASN A 384 0.53 7.91 -12.22
CA ASN A 384 -0.69 7.09 -12.20
C ASN A 384 -1.62 7.31 -11.00
N LYS A 385 -1.17 7.92 -9.89
CA LYS A 385 -2.04 8.28 -8.75
C LYS A 385 -3.19 9.19 -9.16
N PHE A 386 -3.02 10.03 -10.19
CA PHE A 386 -4.10 10.86 -10.72
C PHE A 386 -5.26 10.02 -11.29
N LEU A 387 -5.03 8.75 -11.67
CA LEU A 387 -6.09 7.86 -12.13
C LEU A 387 -7.16 7.58 -11.05
N GLN A 388 -6.81 7.65 -9.76
CA GLN A 388 -7.78 7.45 -8.67
C GLN A 388 -8.83 8.57 -8.66
N ILE A 389 -8.42 9.82 -8.89
CA ILE A 389 -9.33 10.99 -8.95
C ILE A 389 -10.07 11.02 -10.28
N PHE A 390 -9.38 10.69 -11.38
CA PHE A 390 -10.00 10.50 -12.68
C PHE A 390 -11.16 9.50 -12.59
N GLN A 391 -10.92 8.31 -12.04
CA GLN A 391 -11.93 7.27 -11.84
C GLN A 391 -13.06 7.73 -10.90
N PHE A 392 -12.72 8.40 -9.80
CA PHE A 392 -13.71 8.94 -8.87
C PHE A 392 -14.64 9.96 -9.55
N GLY A 393 -14.08 10.88 -10.35
CA GLY A 393 -14.83 11.83 -11.16
C GLY A 393 -15.68 11.16 -12.24
N LEU A 394 -15.16 10.11 -12.90
CA LEU A 394 -15.93 9.31 -13.85
C LEU A 394 -17.14 8.64 -13.19
N GLY A 395 -17.05 8.19 -11.94
CA GLY A 395 -18.21 7.66 -11.22
C GLY A 395 -19.31 8.70 -11.00
N ILE A 396 -18.94 9.95 -10.67
CA ILE A 396 -19.90 11.06 -10.58
C ILE A 396 -20.55 11.34 -11.93
N LEU A 397 -19.76 11.36 -13.00
CA LEU A 397 -20.26 11.57 -14.37
C LEU A 397 -21.14 10.42 -14.85
N ALA A 398 -20.77 9.16 -14.56
CA ALA A 398 -21.52 7.97 -14.93
C ALA A 398 -22.89 7.93 -14.26
N ALA A 399 -22.96 8.28 -12.96
CA ALA A 399 -24.24 8.43 -12.26
C ALA A 399 -25.15 9.43 -12.97
N HIS A 400 -24.63 10.61 -13.31
CA HIS A 400 -25.44 11.63 -14.00
C HIS A 400 -25.74 11.26 -15.45
N GLY A 401 -24.86 10.52 -16.14
CA GLY A 401 -25.14 9.99 -17.47
C GLY A 401 -26.29 8.98 -17.48
N MET A 402 -26.32 8.10 -16.48
CA MET A 402 -27.47 7.21 -16.26
C MET A 402 -28.73 7.99 -15.89
N ASP A 403 -28.59 9.00 -15.03
CA ASP A 403 -29.74 9.79 -14.59
C ASP A 403 -30.33 10.65 -15.73
N ALA A 404 -29.49 11.16 -16.62
CA ALA A 404 -29.90 11.72 -17.91
C ALA A 404 -30.74 10.70 -18.66
N LEU A 405 -30.18 9.52 -18.96
CA LEU A 405 -30.87 8.47 -19.72
C LEU A 405 -32.25 8.14 -19.14
N LEU A 406 -32.36 8.02 -17.81
CA LEU A 406 -33.62 7.70 -17.13
C LEU A 406 -34.61 8.88 -17.04
N THR A 407 -34.13 10.12 -16.94
CA THR A 407 -35.00 11.30 -16.95
C THR A 407 -35.65 11.50 -18.31
N PHE A 408 -34.94 11.11 -19.37
CA PHE A 408 -35.43 11.24 -20.74
C PHE A 408 -36.35 10.11 -21.19
N GLY A 409 -36.17 8.86 -20.71
CA GLY A 409 -37.10 7.74 -21.01
C GLY A 409 -38.55 8.00 -20.57
N VAL A 410 -38.77 8.86 -19.57
CA VAL A 410 -40.11 9.23 -19.08
C VAL A 410 -40.72 10.41 -19.86
N ALA A 411 -39.90 11.27 -20.49
CA ALA A 411 -40.34 12.52 -21.13
C ALA A 411 -40.89 12.35 -22.58
N VAL A 412 -40.66 11.19 -23.21
CA VAL A 412 -40.99 10.87 -24.62
C VAL A 412 -42.47 11.10 -25.00
N LYS A 413 -43.40 11.17 -24.04
CA LYS A 413 -44.83 11.32 -24.34
C LYS A 413 -45.41 12.74 -24.27
N LYS A 414 -44.69 13.76 -23.79
CA LYS A 414 -45.29 15.10 -23.56
C LYS A 414 -45.00 16.18 -24.62
N GLU A 415 -43.95 16.07 -25.43
CA GLU A 415 -43.66 17.03 -26.51
C GLU A 415 -43.07 16.34 -27.75
N LYS A 416 -43.59 16.66 -28.95
CA LYS A 416 -43.08 16.25 -30.27
C LYS A 416 -41.75 16.94 -30.64
N SER A 417 -40.84 17.18 -29.69
CA SER A 417 -39.58 17.83 -29.98
C SER A 417 -38.46 16.83 -30.31
N GLU A 418 -37.44 17.32 -31.02
CA GLU A 418 -36.19 16.68 -31.49
C GLU A 418 -35.02 16.51 -30.46
N PRO A 419 -35.13 16.59 -29.11
CA PRO A 419 -33.95 16.54 -28.23
C PRO A 419 -33.30 15.14 -28.11
N PHE A 420 -33.80 14.12 -28.80
CA PHE A 420 -33.40 12.72 -28.65
C PHE A 420 -32.41 12.20 -29.70
N ALA A 421 -32.10 12.98 -30.74
CA ALA A 421 -31.22 12.54 -31.81
C ALA A 421 -29.81 12.16 -31.31
N TRP A 422 -29.32 12.83 -30.25
CA TRP A 422 -27.95 12.63 -29.77
C TRP A 422 -27.78 11.36 -28.91
N ILE A 423 -28.75 11.00 -28.06
CA ILE A 423 -28.68 9.74 -27.31
C ILE A 423 -28.80 8.56 -28.29
N ARG A 424 -29.53 8.71 -29.41
CA ARG A 424 -29.51 7.75 -30.52
C ARG A 424 -28.13 7.58 -31.13
N LYS A 425 -27.34 8.66 -31.24
CA LYS A 425 -25.96 8.56 -31.71
C LYS A 425 -25.11 7.70 -30.78
N PHE A 426 -25.33 7.73 -29.46
CA PHE A 426 -24.61 6.83 -28.54
C PHE A 426 -24.89 5.35 -28.81
N THR A 427 -26.13 4.96 -29.13
CA THR A 427 -26.43 3.58 -29.56
C THR A 427 -25.64 3.19 -30.81
N TRP A 428 -25.64 4.04 -31.84
CA TRP A 428 -24.87 3.77 -33.07
C TRP A 428 -23.36 3.77 -32.87
N VAL A 429 -22.85 4.69 -32.04
CA VAL A 429 -21.43 4.74 -31.65
C VAL A 429 -21.03 3.46 -30.92
N LEU A 430 -21.87 2.95 -30.02
CA LEU A 430 -21.63 1.67 -29.34
C LEU A 430 -21.67 0.47 -30.28
N LEU A 431 -22.63 0.43 -31.21
CA LEU A 431 -22.68 -0.64 -32.22
C LEU A 431 -21.44 -0.60 -33.14
N GLY A 432 -21.04 0.60 -33.57
CA GLY A 432 -19.82 0.81 -34.34
C GLY A 432 -18.56 0.44 -33.57
N LEU A 433 -18.45 0.85 -32.31
CA LEU A 433 -17.35 0.49 -31.41
C LEU A 433 -17.30 -1.02 -31.17
N GLY A 434 -18.43 -1.66 -30.89
CA GLY A 434 -18.53 -3.11 -30.73
C GLY A 434 -18.12 -3.85 -32.00
N GLY A 435 -18.54 -3.37 -33.17
CA GLY A 435 -18.10 -3.88 -34.47
C GLY A 435 -16.59 -3.72 -34.70
N LEU A 436 -16.02 -2.55 -34.40
CA LEU A 436 -14.59 -2.29 -34.50
C LEU A 436 -13.77 -3.18 -33.55
N LEU A 437 -14.21 -3.35 -32.31
CA LEU A 437 -13.56 -4.24 -31.34
C LEU A 437 -13.66 -5.71 -31.77
N ALA A 438 -14.79 -6.14 -32.33
CA ALA A 438 -14.95 -7.48 -32.89
C ALA A 438 -14.05 -7.70 -34.12
N LEU A 439 -13.92 -6.71 -35.00
CA LEU A 439 -12.98 -6.76 -36.12
C LEU A 439 -11.53 -6.81 -35.64
N TRP A 440 -11.18 -6.06 -34.61
CA TRP A 440 -9.85 -6.12 -34.01
C TRP A 440 -9.59 -7.48 -33.36
N MET A 441 -10.57 -8.05 -32.66
CA MET A 441 -10.53 -9.41 -32.12
C MET A 441 -10.27 -10.45 -33.22
N LEU A 442 -10.97 -10.35 -34.36
CA LEU A 442 -10.74 -11.21 -35.52
C LEU A 442 -9.34 -10.98 -36.13
N GLY A 443 -8.84 -9.74 -36.12
CA GLY A 443 -7.46 -9.43 -36.51
C GLY A 443 -6.44 -10.16 -35.64
N VAL A 444 -6.60 -10.14 -34.31
CA VAL A 444 -5.75 -10.91 -33.37
C VAL A 444 -5.83 -12.41 -33.65
N MET A 445 -7.02 -12.92 -33.97
CA MET A 445 -7.20 -14.32 -34.36
C MET A 445 -6.49 -14.66 -35.68
N ALA A 446 -6.52 -13.76 -36.67
CA ALA A 446 -5.90 -13.98 -37.97
C ALA A 446 -4.37 -14.01 -37.92
N VAL A 447 -3.75 -13.25 -37.00
CA VAL A 447 -2.28 -13.20 -36.84
C VAL A 447 -1.77 -13.99 -35.63
N TRP A 448 -2.59 -14.89 -35.07
CA TRP A 448 -2.32 -15.57 -33.81
C TRP A 448 -0.91 -16.17 -33.72
N GLY A 449 -0.53 -17.00 -34.70
CA GLY A 449 0.78 -17.65 -34.73
C GLY A 449 1.94 -16.66 -34.78
N GLY A 450 1.80 -15.58 -35.55
CA GLY A 450 2.81 -14.51 -35.63
C GLY A 450 2.97 -13.76 -34.32
N SER A 451 1.86 -13.39 -33.66
CA SER A 451 1.91 -12.73 -32.35
C SER A 451 2.50 -13.62 -31.25
N VAL A 452 2.24 -14.93 -31.29
CA VAL A 452 2.87 -15.87 -30.33
C VAL A 452 4.38 -15.90 -30.53
N GLN A 453 4.86 -15.93 -31.77
CA GLN A 453 6.29 -15.90 -32.08
C GLN A 453 6.94 -14.57 -31.66
N GLU A 454 6.27 -13.44 -31.89
CA GLU A 454 6.74 -12.11 -31.48
C GLU A 454 6.93 -12.03 -29.95
N PHE A 455 5.92 -12.41 -29.16
CA PHE A 455 6.06 -12.43 -27.70
C PHE A 455 7.12 -13.44 -27.22
N ALA A 456 7.27 -14.57 -27.92
CA ALA A 456 8.33 -15.52 -27.58
C ALA A 456 9.71 -14.90 -27.80
N ALA A 457 9.90 -14.17 -28.91
CA ALA A 457 11.13 -13.45 -29.22
C ALA A 457 11.42 -12.29 -28.25
N GLU A 458 10.38 -11.63 -27.74
CA GLU A 458 10.51 -10.64 -26.68
C GLU A 458 10.87 -11.24 -25.32
N GLY A 459 10.84 -12.58 -25.19
CA GLY A 459 11.20 -13.33 -23.99
C GLY A 459 10.02 -13.64 -23.06
N TRP A 460 8.81 -13.80 -23.60
CA TRP A 460 7.65 -14.30 -22.85
C TRP A 460 7.48 -15.82 -22.93
N GLY A 461 8.24 -16.50 -23.81
CA GLY A 461 8.38 -17.96 -23.88
C GLY A 461 7.07 -18.74 -23.64
N PRO A 462 6.92 -19.42 -22.47
CA PRO A 462 5.74 -20.23 -22.17
C PRO A 462 4.44 -19.42 -21.99
N TYR A 463 4.54 -18.10 -21.80
CA TYR A 463 3.39 -17.22 -21.60
C TYR A 463 2.87 -16.56 -22.88
N SER A 464 3.59 -16.68 -24.01
CA SER A 464 3.24 -15.98 -25.25
C SER A 464 1.83 -16.29 -25.75
N GLU A 465 1.44 -17.56 -25.76
CA GLU A 465 0.09 -17.98 -26.17
C GLU A 465 -0.99 -17.49 -25.20
N ILE A 466 -0.68 -17.49 -23.89
CA ILE A 466 -1.60 -16.98 -22.85
C ILE A 466 -1.85 -15.49 -23.05
N ILE A 467 -0.81 -14.72 -23.39
CA ILE A 467 -0.92 -13.28 -23.67
C ILE A 467 -1.82 -13.04 -24.88
N VAL A 468 -1.57 -13.73 -26.00
CA VAL A 468 -2.38 -13.57 -27.23
C VAL A 468 -3.85 -13.96 -26.98
N ARG A 469 -4.07 -15.07 -26.25
CA ARG A 469 -5.42 -15.49 -25.86
C ARG A 469 -6.12 -14.45 -25.00
N ASN A 470 -5.45 -13.86 -24.02
CA ASN A 470 -6.05 -12.86 -23.16
C ASN A 470 -6.37 -11.57 -23.92
N ARG A 471 -5.53 -11.15 -24.88
CA ARG A 471 -5.85 -10.05 -25.79
C ARG A 471 -7.13 -10.31 -26.57
N PHE A 472 -7.27 -11.51 -27.14
CA PHE A 472 -8.49 -11.93 -27.84
C PHE A 472 -9.73 -11.88 -26.91
N LEU A 473 -9.64 -12.49 -25.73
CA LEU A 473 -10.76 -12.55 -24.78
C LEU A 473 -11.14 -11.15 -24.24
N ALA A 474 -10.16 -10.28 -24.00
CA ALA A 474 -10.39 -8.91 -23.56
C ALA A 474 -11.15 -8.10 -24.61
N LEU A 475 -10.79 -8.23 -25.89
CA LEU A 475 -11.50 -7.58 -27.00
C LEU A 475 -12.90 -8.16 -27.19
N ALA A 476 -13.06 -9.49 -27.09
CA ALA A 476 -14.36 -10.15 -27.14
C ALA A 476 -15.30 -9.64 -26.04
N HIS A 477 -14.78 -9.54 -24.81
CA HIS A 477 -15.49 -9.03 -23.65
C HIS A 477 -15.92 -7.58 -23.87
N ALA A 478 -14.99 -6.71 -24.31
CA ALA A 478 -15.28 -5.31 -24.61
C ALA A 478 -16.34 -5.17 -25.72
N ALA A 479 -16.23 -5.93 -26.81
CA ALA A 479 -17.22 -5.93 -27.89
C ALA A 479 -18.60 -6.37 -27.39
N GLY A 480 -18.66 -7.45 -26.60
CA GLY A 480 -19.89 -7.95 -25.98
C GLY A 480 -20.56 -6.90 -25.08
N LEU A 481 -19.78 -6.26 -24.20
CA LEU A 481 -20.29 -5.20 -23.33
C LEU A 481 -20.75 -3.96 -24.12
N ALA A 482 -20.12 -3.63 -25.25
CA ALA A 482 -20.57 -2.55 -26.13
C ALA A 482 -21.96 -2.85 -26.72
N PHE A 483 -22.20 -4.08 -27.18
CA PHE A 483 -23.51 -4.51 -27.68
C PHE A 483 -24.57 -4.54 -26.58
N VAL A 484 -24.22 -5.05 -25.39
CA VAL A 484 -25.11 -5.02 -24.21
C VAL A 484 -25.46 -3.58 -23.85
N ALA A 485 -24.49 -2.68 -23.76
CA ALA A 485 -24.71 -1.25 -23.50
C ALA A 485 -25.65 -0.62 -24.53
N ALA A 486 -25.44 -0.92 -25.83
CA ALA A 486 -26.29 -0.43 -26.92
C ALA A 486 -27.74 -0.90 -26.75
N GLY A 487 -27.93 -2.19 -26.43
CA GLY A 487 -29.23 -2.79 -26.16
C GLY A 487 -29.95 -2.15 -24.98
N PHE A 488 -29.26 -1.96 -23.85
CA PHE A 488 -29.83 -1.30 -22.67
C PHE A 488 -30.20 0.16 -22.95
N ILE A 489 -29.32 0.94 -23.60
CA ILE A 489 -29.60 2.34 -23.95
C ILE A 489 -30.81 2.41 -24.90
N HIS A 490 -30.90 1.49 -25.88
CA HIS A 490 -32.06 1.40 -26.77
C HIS A 490 -33.35 1.07 -26.00
N ALA A 491 -33.33 0.06 -25.14
CA ALA A 491 -34.48 -0.40 -24.36
C ALA A 491 -34.99 0.65 -23.36
N ILE A 492 -34.08 1.33 -22.65
CA ILE A 492 -34.43 2.39 -21.70
C ILE A 492 -35.09 3.58 -22.40
N ARG A 493 -34.66 3.88 -23.64
CA ARG A 493 -35.27 4.94 -24.45
C ARG A 493 -36.65 4.57 -24.99
N GLY A 494 -36.90 3.28 -25.25
CA GLY A 494 -38.13 2.77 -25.86
C GLY A 494 -39.25 2.41 -24.89
N THR A 495 -39.03 2.44 -23.57
CA THR A 495 -39.98 1.94 -22.56
C THR A 495 -40.74 3.05 -21.82
N SER A 496 -42.03 2.82 -21.50
CA SER A 496 -42.87 3.74 -20.70
C SER A 496 -42.80 3.45 -19.18
N ARG A 497 -43.33 4.39 -18.37
CA ARG A 497 -43.22 4.50 -16.90
C ARG A 497 -43.11 3.15 -16.15
N GLY A 498 -42.13 3.06 -15.24
CA GLY A 498 -41.88 1.90 -14.36
C GLY A 498 -40.75 0.97 -14.84
N ARG A 499 -40.70 0.64 -16.14
CA ARG A 499 -39.66 -0.22 -16.74
C ARG A 499 -38.23 0.38 -16.80
N PRO A 500 -38.02 1.71 -16.98
CA PRO A 500 -36.68 2.27 -17.05
C PRO A 500 -35.84 2.08 -15.79
N ALA A 501 -36.44 2.17 -14.60
CA ALA A 501 -35.72 1.98 -13.33
C ALA A 501 -35.30 0.52 -13.12
N ALA A 502 -36.15 -0.44 -13.51
CA ALA A 502 -35.80 -1.86 -13.48
C ALA A 502 -34.65 -2.19 -14.44
N LEU A 503 -34.69 -1.63 -15.66
CA LEU A 503 -33.58 -1.75 -16.63
C LEU A 503 -32.29 -1.10 -16.11
N ALA A 504 -32.39 -0.02 -15.34
CA ALA A 504 -31.24 0.61 -14.70
C ALA A 504 -30.60 -0.26 -13.64
N TRP A 505 -31.41 -0.91 -12.80
CA TRP A 505 -30.94 -1.88 -11.83
C TRP A 505 -30.34 -3.11 -12.51
N ALA A 506 -30.94 -3.61 -13.59
CA ALA A 506 -30.38 -4.70 -14.38
C ALA A 506 -29.02 -4.31 -14.98
N LEU A 507 -28.86 -3.07 -15.47
CA LEU A 507 -27.56 -2.58 -15.94
C LEU A 507 -26.55 -2.45 -14.80
N ALA A 508 -26.96 -1.98 -13.62
CA ALA A 508 -26.11 -1.95 -12.43
C ALA A 508 -25.66 -3.37 -12.03
N LEU A 509 -26.54 -4.38 -12.13
CA LEU A 509 -26.20 -5.78 -11.90
C LEU A 509 -25.20 -6.32 -12.95
N VAL A 510 -25.30 -5.91 -14.22
CA VAL A 510 -24.29 -6.25 -15.24
C VAL A 510 -22.93 -5.68 -14.85
N VAL A 511 -22.87 -4.41 -14.46
CA VAL A 511 -21.62 -3.79 -13.95
C VAL A 511 -21.12 -4.51 -12.69
N ALA A 512 -22.02 -5.04 -11.85
CA ALA A 512 -21.67 -5.74 -10.62
C ALA A 512 -21.08 -7.12 -10.90
N ALA A 513 -21.69 -7.85 -11.83
CA ALA A 513 -21.19 -9.13 -12.29
C ALA A 513 -19.81 -8.98 -12.94
N ASP A 514 -19.62 -7.92 -13.73
CA ASP A 514 -18.35 -7.60 -14.38
C ASP A 514 -17.25 -7.27 -13.35
N ALA A 515 -17.55 -6.42 -12.36
CA ALA A 515 -16.65 -6.14 -11.23
C ALA A 515 -16.32 -7.41 -10.42
N ALA A 516 -17.32 -8.26 -10.14
CA ALA A 516 -17.13 -9.52 -9.43
C ALA A 516 -16.28 -10.51 -10.22
N TRP A 517 -16.45 -10.58 -11.54
CA TRP A 517 -15.60 -11.40 -12.40
C TRP A 517 -14.14 -10.92 -12.38
N LEU A 518 -13.89 -9.61 -12.47
CA LEU A 518 -12.54 -9.05 -12.36
C LEU A 518 -11.92 -9.35 -10.99
N SER A 519 -12.72 -9.28 -9.92
CA SER A 519 -12.25 -9.43 -8.53
C SER A 519 -11.53 -10.75 -8.26
N ARG A 520 -11.83 -11.83 -9.01
CA ARG A 520 -11.19 -13.15 -8.84
C ARG A 520 -9.67 -13.13 -8.99
N HIS A 521 -9.13 -12.10 -9.64
CA HIS A 521 -7.69 -11.90 -9.83
C HIS A 521 -7.03 -11.14 -8.66
N TYR A 522 -7.81 -10.37 -7.89
CA TYR A 522 -7.30 -9.43 -6.88
C TYR A 522 -7.75 -9.74 -5.45
N VAL A 523 -8.98 -10.21 -5.25
CA VAL A 523 -9.47 -10.72 -3.96
C VAL A 523 -9.07 -12.19 -3.85
N LYS A 524 -7.88 -12.44 -3.29
CA LYS A 524 -7.32 -13.78 -3.14
C LYS A 524 -7.38 -14.19 -1.67
N PRO A 525 -8.19 -15.20 -1.29
CA PRO A 525 -8.06 -15.82 0.02
C PRO A 525 -6.79 -16.67 0.06
N SER A 526 -6.04 -16.56 1.14
CA SER A 526 -4.96 -17.48 1.52
C SER A 526 -5.41 -18.31 2.72
N PRO A 527 -5.16 -19.63 2.73
CA PRO A 527 -5.52 -20.46 3.87
C PRO A 527 -4.65 -20.08 5.08
N MET A 528 -5.17 -20.21 6.30
CA MET A 528 -4.38 -19.93 7.51
C MET A 528 -3.16 -20.85 7.66
N SER A 529 -3.16 -22.03 7.02
CA SER A 529 -1.99 -22.89 6.90
C SER A 529 -0.79 -22.22 6.20
N PHE A 530 -1.03 -21.15 5.44
CA PHE A 530 0.03 -20.32 4.85
C PHE A 530 0.94 -19.68 5.92
N PHE A 531 0.40 -19.40 7.10
CA PHE A 531 1.14 -18.88 8.25
C PHE A 531 1.52 -19.97 9.26
N ALA A 532 1.31 -21.25 8.97
CA ALA A 532 1.65 -22.33 9.90
C ALA A 532 3.17 -22.41 10.13
N MET A 533 3.57 -22.62 11.39
CA MET A 533 4.98 -22.81 11.73
C MET A 533 5.44 -24.20 11.29
N ASN A 534 6.41 -24.25 10.37
CA ASN A 534 7.03 -25.48 9.91
C ASN A 534 8.28 -25.85 10.74
N GLU A 535 8.75 -27.10 10.65
CA GLU A 535 9.85 -27.61 11.48
C GLU A 535 11.18 -26.82 11.34
N PRO A 536 11.62 -26.43 10.12
CA PRO A 536 12.76 -25.52 9.98
C PRO A 536 12.60 -24.21 10.76
N LEU A 537 11.41 -23.58 10.69
CA LEU A 537 11.16 -22.33 11.41
C LEU A 537 11.08 -22.53 12.93
N LYS A 538 10.54 -23.66 13.41
CA LYS A 538 10.60 -24.01 14.85
C LYS A 538 12.04 -24.14 15.32
N THR A 539 12.89 -24.79 14.52
CA THR A 539 14.32 -24.94 14.82
C THR A 539 15.01 -23.57 14.91
N VAL A 540 14.76 -22.71 13.92
CA VAL A 540 15.29 -21.33 13.90
C VAL A 540 14.80 -20.54 15.12
N GLN A 541 13.50 -20.60 15.44
CA GLN A 541 12.94 -19.87 16.57
C GLN A 541 13.50 -20.35 17.91
N ALA A 542 13.65 -21.67 18.09
CA ALA A 542 14.24 -22.25 19.30
C ALA A 542 15.70 -21.81 19.50
N ALA A 543 16.50 -21.80 18.42
CA ALA A 543 17.89 -21.40 18.46
C ALA A 543 18.10 -19.86 18.54
N ASN A 544 17.11 -19.06 18.15
CA ASN A 544 17.22 -17.59 18.08
C ASN A 544 16.50 -16.84 19.21
N ARG A 545 16.21 -17.49 20.34
CA ARG A 545 15.37 -16.90 21.41
C ARG A 545 15.75 -15.44 21.75
N GLU A 546 17.05 -15.13 21.81
CA GLU A 546 17.60 -13.78 22.03
C GLU A 546 18.34 -13.19 20.81
N ASN A 547 18.70 -14.05 19.87
CA ASN A 547 19.59 -13.76 18.75
C ASN A 547 18.82 -13.60 17.43
N ARG A 548 19.51 -13.61 16.30
CA ARG A 548 18.94 -13.44 14.96
C ARG A 548 19.25 -14.63 14.05
N THR A 549 18.44 -14.81 13.03
CA THR A 549 18.79 -15.61 11.84
C THR A 549 19.31 -14.73 10.72
N THR A 550 20.05 -15.32 9.79
CA THR A 550 20.30 -14.76 8.46
C THR A 550 19.90 -15.77 7.38
N MET A 551 19.69 -15.31 6.16
CA MET A 551 19.44 -16.15 4.99
C MET A 551 20.55 -15.97 3.96
N MET A 552 21.10 -17.07 3.44
CA MET A 552 22.10 -17.03 2.37
C MET A 552 21.51 -16.68 0.99
N THR A 553 20.20 -16.81 0.83
CA THR A 553 19.47 -16.44 -0.38
C THR A 553 18.10 -15.87 -0.04
N ARG A 554 17.57 -15.03 -0.92
CA ARG A 554 16.19 -14.52 -0.87
C ARG A 554 15.36 -15.05 -2.03
N GLU A 555 15.80 -16.10 -2.71
CA GLU A 555 15.09 -16.63 -3.87
C GLU A 555 13.97 -17.60 -3.46
N GLY A 556 12.92 -17.70 -4.28
CA GLY A 556 11.82 -18.63 -4.09
C GLY A 556 11.12 -18.49 -2.73
N PHE A 557 10.97 -19.60 -2.02
CA PHE A 557 10.23 -19.66 -0.76
C PHE A 557 10.88 -18.87 0.39
N TYR A 558 12.19 -18.58 0.32
CA TYR A 558 12.87 -17.77 1.34
C TYR A 558 12.26 -16.36 1.43
N ASN A 559 11.99 -15.72 0.28
CA ASN A 559 11.32 -14.42 0.27
C ASN A 559 9.90 -14.50 0.83
N THR A 560 9.22 -15.63 0.63
CA THR A 560 7.87 -15.85 1.16
C THR A 560 7.92 -15.97 2.69
N TRP A 561 8.90 -16.68 3.26
CA TRP A 561 9.12 -16.66 4.70
C TRP A 561 9.45 -15.28 5.25
N LEU A 562 10.41 -14.59 4.63
CA LEU A 562 10.85 -13.25 5.03
C LEU A 562 9.70 -12.23 5.01
N THR A 563 8.82 -12.32 4.01
CA THR A 563 7.73 -11.34 3.79
C THR A 563 6.50 -11.63 4.65
N PHE A 564 6.19 -12.91 4.90
CA PHE A 564 4.91 -13.32 5.49
C PHE A 564 5.05 -14.04 6.82
N GLN A 565 5.85 -15.11 6.91
CA GLN A 565 5.88 -15.97 8.10
C GLN A 565 6.77 -15.41 9.21
N PHE A 566 7.90 -14.80 8.87
CA PHE A 566 8.81 -14.16 9.82
C PHE A 566 8.14 -13.04 10.62
N PRO A 567 7.47 -12.06 9.99
CA PRO A 567 6.74 -11.03 10.73
C PRO A 567 5.56 -11.61 11.52
N PHE A 568 4.86 -12.62 10.97
CA PHE A 568 3.74 -13.26 11.67
C PHE A 568 4.18 -13.93 12.99
N HIS A 569 5.33 -14.59 12.98
CA HIS A 569 5.90 -15.32 14.13
C HIS A 569 6.96 -14.53 14.91
N GLN A 570 7.22 -13.28 14.52
CA GLN A 570 8.25 -12.41 15.10
C GLN A 570 9.65 -13.05 15.10
N ILE A 571 9.99 -13.79 14.03
CA ILE A 571 11.33 -14.36 13.84
C ILE A 571 12.29 -13.22 13.47
N ARG A 572 13.27 -12.96 14.33
CA ARG A 572 14.27 -11.91 14.11
C ARG A 572 15.27 -12.34 13.04
N CYS A 573 15.42 -11.52 12.01
CA CYS A 573 16.32 -11.77 10.90
C CYS A 573 17.18 -10.54 10.56
N THR A 574 18.35 -10.77 9.97
CA THR A 574 19.22 -9.68 9.51
C THR A 574 18.82 -9.11 8.16
N GLU A 575 17.85 -9.72 7.49
CA GLU A 575 17.34 -9.29 6.19
C GLU A 575 16.07 -8.44 6.36
N ILE A 576 15.68 -7.77 5.27
CA ILE A 576 14.41 -7.08 5.15
C ILE A 576 13.88 -7.32 3.73
N PRO A 577 12.56 -7.56 3.53
CA PRO A 577 12.02 -7.76 2.19
C PRO A 577 12.33 -6.58 1.26
N GLN A 578 12.16 -5.36 1.76
CA GLN A 578 12.38 -4.12 1.03
C GLN A 578 12.76 -2.99 1.98
N MET A 579 13.75 -2.17 1.59
CA MET A 579 14.12 -0.95 2.30
C MET A 579 14.36 0.18 1.29
N PRO A 580 13.30 0.88 0.84
CA PRO A 580 13.41 1.86 -0.23
C PRO A 580 14.37 3.03 0.05
N ARG A 581 14.63 3.31 1.33
CA ARG A 581 15.59 4.30 1.81
C ARG A 581 16.35 3.69 2.98
N MET A 582 17.56 3.20 2.69
CA MET A 582 18.43 2.66 3.73
C MET A 582 19.07 3.82 4.51
N PRO A 583 19.00 3.82 5.86
CA PRO A 583 19.73 4.77 6.68
C PRO A 583 21.23 4.73 6.38
N GLU A 584 21.89 5.88 6.45
CA GLU A 584 23.28 6.05 6.04
C GLU A 584 24.26 5.18 6.85
N ASP A 585 24.01 5.04 8.15
CA ASP A 585 24.77 4.15 9.03
C ASP A 585 24.65 2.69 8.59
N TYR A 586 23.45 2.19 8.31
CA TYR A 586 23.28 0.84 7.74
C TYR A 586 23.99 0.69 6.39
N ARG A 587 23.88 1.69 5.51
CA ARG A 587 24.54 1.66 4.19
C ARG A 587 26.05 1.52 4.34
N LEU A 588 26.67 2.35 5.18
CA LEU A 588 28.11 2.33 5.45
C LEU A 588 28.55 1.01 6.11
N PHE A 589 27.84 0.56 7.15
CA PHE A 589 28.15 -0.68 7.86
C PHE A 589 28.08 -1.91 6.95
N LEU A 590 26.99 -2.06 6.20
CA LEU A 590 26.78 -3.20 5.31
C LEU A 590 27.76 -3.19 4.14
N THR A 591 28.14 -2.00 3.63
CA THR A 591 29.14 -1.86 2.58
C THR A 591 30.52 -2.29 3.07
N ALA A 592 30.94 -1.81 4.25
CA ALA A 592 32.24 -2.12 4.83
C ALA A 592 32.42 -3.63 5.09
N LEU A 593 31.36 -4.29 5.55
CA LEU A 593 31.39 -5.72 5.90
C LEU A 593 30.91 -6.66 4.79
N ASN A 594 30.68 -6.15 3.57
CA ASN A 594 30.14 -6.96 2.48
C ASN A 594 31.07 -8.14 2.13
N ALA A 595 32.39 -7.93 2.18
CA ALA A 595 33.40 -8.97 1.95
C ALA A 595 33.67 -9.87 3.17
N GLN A 596 33.07 -9.57 4.33
CA GLN A 596 33.32 -10.26 5.61
C GLN A 596 32.00 -10.76 6.24
N PRO A 597 31.32 -11.75 5.64
CA PRO A 597 30.00 -12.20 6.10
C PRO A 597 30.01 -12.79 7.51
N ILE A 598 31.04 -13.57 7.87
CA ILE A 598 31.21 -14.15 9.22
C ILE A 598 31.27 -13.03 10.27
N ARG A 599 32.11 -12.02 10.04
CA ARG A 599 32.23 -10.86 10.93
C ARG A 599 30.92 -10.11 11.10
N LYS A 600 30.20 -9.89 10.00
CA LYS A 600 28.88 -9.26 10.04
C LYS A 600 27.90 -10.06 10.90
N TRP A 601 27.87 -11.39 10.74
CA TRP A 601 27.01 -12.28 11.52
C TRP A 601 27.35 -12.26 13.00
N GLN A 602 28.64 -12.26 13.34
CA GLN A 602 29.11 -12.10 14.72
C GLN A 602 28.61 -10.78 15.33
N LEU A 603 28.85 -9.65 14.63
CA LEU A 603 28.44 -8.33 15.11
C LEU A 603 26.92 -8.22 15.29
N CYS A 604 26.13 -8.81 14.40
CA CYS A 604 24.66 -8.79 14.44
C CYS A 604 24.03 -9.85 15.36
N ALA A 605 24.83 -10.59 16.15
CA ALA A 605 24.35 -11.66 17.03
C ALA A 605 23.50 -12.70 16.28
N VAL A 606 23.98 -13.14 15.12
CA VAL A 606 23.36 -14.22 14.35
C VAL A 606 23.73 -15.55 14.98
N SER A 607 22.75 -16.39 15.31
CA SER A 607 22.96 -17.75 15.84
C SER A 607 22.58 -18.84 14.86
N THR A 608 21.72 -18.53 13.88
CA THR A 608 21.33 -19.48 12.84
C THR A 608 21.41 -18.91 11.44
N ILE A 609 21.67 -19.80 10.49
CA ILE A 609 21.80 -19.47 9.06
C ILE A 609 20.91 -20.43 8.28
N MET A 610 20.00 -19.88 7.47
CA MET A 610 19.21 -20.66 6.53
C MET A 610 19.87 -20.63 5.14
N ALA A 611 20.13 -21.79 4.56
CA ALA A 611 20.89 -21.88 3.32
C ALA A 611 20.50 -23.08 2.44
N PRO A 612 20.70 -23.01 1.11
CA PRO A 612 20.77 -24.21 0.27
C PRO A 612 21.86 -25.17 0.75
N SER A 613 21.63 -26.47 0.68
CA SER A 613 22.56 -27.48 1.21
C SER A 613 23.95 -27.45 0.57
N GLY A 614 24.06 -27.00 -0.68
CA GLY A 614 25.37 -26.80 -1.32
C GLY A 614 26.29 -25.82 -0.57
N VAL A 615 25.72 -24.88 0.21
CA VAL A 615 26.51 -24.02 1.11
C VAL A 615 27.14 -24.85 2.23
N TRP A 616 26.38 -25.75 2.83
CA TRP A 616 26.89 -26.66 3.86
C TRP A 616 27.96 -27.60 3.30
N ASP A 617 27.76 -28.17 2.11
CA ASP A 617 28.74 -29.04 1.46
C ASP A 617 30.07 -28.31 1.20
N ASN A 618 30.02 -27.02 0.86
CA ASN A 618 31.21 -26.19 0.70
C ASN A 618 31.88 -25.88 2.03
N ILE A 619 31.12 -25.55 3.08
CA ILE A 619 31.63 -25.34 4.44
C ILE A 619 32.34 -26.60 4.96
N GLN A 620 31.81 -27.80 4.68
CA GLN A 620 32.42 -29.06 5.12
C GLN A 620 33.80 -29.33 4.49
N LYS A 621 34.06 -28.79 3.29
CA LYS A 621 35.34 -28.92 2.59
C LYS A 621 36.41 -27.97 3.12
N ASP A 622 36.02 -26.91 3.82
CA ASP A 622 36.93 -25.96 4.47
C ASP A 622 37.08 -26.33 5.97
N PRO A 623 38.23 -26.86 6.40
CA PRO A 623 38.46 -27.24 7.79
C PRO A 623 38.29 -26.08 8.79
N GLY A 624 38.63 -24.86 8.39
CA GLY A 624 38.51 -23.66 9.22
C GLY A 624 37.04 -23.30 9.43
N ALA A 625 36.26 -23.25 8.35
CA ALA A 625 34.83 -22.96 8.41
C ALA A 625 34.03 -24.08 9.10
N ARG A 626 34.37 -25.35 8.89
CA ARG A 626 33.65 -26.50 9.46
C ARG A 626 33.52 -26.44 10.98
N SER A 627 34.54 -25.95 11.68
CA SER A 627 34.53 -25.82 13.14
C SER A 627 33.56 -24.75 13.65
N ALA A 628 33.24 -23.76 12.82
CA ALA A 628 32.40 -22.62 13.15
C ALA A 628 30.90 -22.89 13.00
N PHE A 629 30.51 -24.02 12.39
CA PHE A 629 29.11 -24.32 12.08
C PHE A 629 28.71 -25.73 12.50
N GLU A 630 27.42 -25.92 12.75
CA GLU A 630 26.80 -27.24 12.89
C GLU A 630 25.50 -27.32 12.10
N LEU A 631 25.19 -28.51 11.61
CA LEU A 631 23.91 -28.77 10.95
C LEU A 631 22.85 -29.00 12.01
N LEU A 632 21.91 -28.07 12.15
CA LEU A 632 20.78 -28.19 13.09
C LEU A 632 19.60 -28.92 12.44
N HIS A 633 19.32 -28.63 11.17
CA HIS A 633 18.20 -29.22 10.46
C HIS A 633 18.47 -29.28 8.96
N SER A 634 18.14 -30.40 8.32
CA SER A 634 18.17 -30.55 6.85
C SER A 634 16.74 -30.79 6.36
N TYR A 635 16.34 -30.13 5.28
CA TYR A 635 14.96 -30.19 4.79
C TYR A 635 14.84 -29.96 3.29
N ASN A 636 13.75 -30.47 2.73
CA ASN A 636 13.23 -30.13 1.42
C ASN A 636 12.03 -29.20 1.59
N ALA A 637 11.92 -28.19 0.73
CA ALA A 637 10.81 -27.25 0.76
C ALA A 637 10.20 -27.10 -0.64
N VAL A 638 8.87 -27.19 -0.71
CA VAL A 638 8.12 -26.98 -1.94
C VAL A 638 7.07 -25.90 -1.69
N GLN A 639 7.13 -24.86 -2.50
CA GLN A 639 6.10 -23.82 -2.52
C GLN A 639 4.96 -24.23 -3.44
N LYS A 640 3.76 -24.33 -2.88
CA LYS A 640 2.55 -24.63 -3.64
C LYS A 640 2.04 -23.40 -4.41
N PRO A 641 1.13 -23.59 -5.39
CA PRO A 641 0.51 -22.47 -6.11
C PRO A 641 -0.25 -21.47 -5.23
N ASP A 642 -0.74 -21.90 -4.06
CA ASP A 642 -1.36 -21.04 -3.04
C ASP A 642 -0.34 -20.35 -2.13
N MET A 643 0.94 -20.40 -2.51
CA MET A 643 2.11 -19.88 -1.79
C MET A 643 2.44 -20.61 -0.49
N THR A 644 1.64 -21.59 -0.05
CA THR A 644 1.94 -22.37 1.16
C THR A 644 3.25 -23.14 0.97
N ILE A 645 4.05 -23.20 2.03
CA ILE A 645 5.36 -23.87 2.00
C ILE A 645 5.23 -25.16 2.76
N GLN A 646 5.36 -26.27 2.03
CA GLN A 646 5.46 -27.59 2.62
C GLN A 646 6.93 -27.95 2.82
N THR A 647 7.27 -28.40 4.02
CA THR A 647 8.61 -28.84 4.37
C THR A 647 8.59 -30.30 4.75
N ALA A 648 9.61 -31.04 4.32
CA ALA A 648 9.88 -32.40 4.79
C ALA A 648 11.34 -32.49 5.25
N PRO A 649 11.65 -33.21 6.34
CA PRO A 649 13.04 -33.41 6.76
C PRO A 649 13.83 -34.16 5.68
N GLY A 650 15.10 -33.82 5.54
CA GLY A 650 16.04 -34.58 4.71
C GLY A 650 16.28 -35.97 5.31
N THR A 651 16.38 -36.97 4.45
CA THR A 651 16.66 -38.37 4.83
C THR A 651 17.89 -38.88 4.07
N ALA A 652 18.37 -40.08 4.40
CA ALA A 652 19.46 -40.71 3.66
C ALA A 652 19.07 -41.02 2.20
N GLU A 653 17.80 -41.41 1.96
CA GLU A 653 17.31 -41.68 0.60
C GLU A 653 16.98 -40.41 -0.19
N GLN A 654 16.52 -39.36 0.50
CA GLN A 654 16.23 -38.05 -0.09
C GLN A 654 16.90 -36.95 0.74
N PRO A 655 18.18 -36.64 0.46
CA PRO A 655 18.89 -35.56 1.14
C PRO A 655 18.12 -34.25 1.05
N GLY A 656 18.18 -33.42 2.09
CA GLY A 656 17.55 -32.10 2.07
C GLY A 656 18.28 -31.18 1.10
N ALA A 657 17.53 -30.47 0.24
CA ALA A 657 18.07 -29.42 -0.63
C ALA A 657 18.39 -28.11 0.13
N HIS A 658 17.92 -27.99 1.37
CA HIS A 658 18.15 -26.85 2.25
C HIS A 658 18.53 -27.27 3.67
N CYS A 659 19.11 -26.35 4.42
CA CYS A 659 19.55 -26.57 5.78
C CYS A 659 19.39 -25.32 6.67
N VAL A 660 19.27 -25.58 7.97
CA VAL A 660 19.46 -24.61 9.05
C VAL A 660 20.78 -24.98 9.73
N LEU A 661 21.71 -24.04 9.72
CA LEU A 661 23.02 -24.17 10.34
C LEU A 661 23.03 -23.36 11.65
N GLY A 662 23.57 -23.95 12.70
CA GLY A 662 23.95 -23.25 13.93
C GLY A 662 25.32 -22.61 13.74
N PHE A 663 25.44 -21.34 14.12
CA PHE A 663 26.70 -20.60 14.03
C PHE A 663 27.38 -20.57 15.41
N LYS A 664 28.46 -21.32 15.57
CA LYS A 664 29.16 -21.51 16.85
C LYS A 664 29.99 -20.31 17.28
N LEU A 665 30.39 -19.47 16.33
CA LEU A 665 31.09 -18.21 16.62
C LEU A 665 30.11 -17.06 16.90
N ALA A 666 28.81 -17.34 17.07
CA ALA A 666 27.81 -16.34 17.38
C ALA A 666 28.16 -15.58 18.66
N ALA A 667 28.23 -14.26 18.56
CA ALA A 667 28.30 -13.42 19.75
C ALA A 667 26.92 -13.37 20.41
N PRO A 668 26.84 -13.46 21.75
CA PRO A 668 25.60 -13.16 22.47
C PRO A 668 25.03 -11.79 22.11
N ARG A 669 23.69 -11.67 22.16
CA ARG A 669 22.98 -10.39 21.95
C ARG A 669 23.48 -9.29 22.90
N PHE A 670 23.83 -9.68 24.13
CA PHE A 670 24.43 -8.85 25.16
C PHE A 670 25.78 -9.43 25.56
N MET A 671 26.84 -8.62 25.51
CA MET A 671 28.20 -9.05 25.81
C MET A 671 28.91 -7.96 26.60
N LEU A 672 29.59 -8.33 27.68
CA LEU A 672 30.46 -7.41 28.40
C LEU A 672 31.89 -7.55 27.85
N VAL A 673 32.52 -6.43 27.55
CA VAL A 673 33.89 -6.38 27.01
C VAL A 673 34.75 -5.45 27.86
N LYS A 674 35.94 -5.93 28.22
CA LYS A 674 36.84 -5.28 29.18
C LYS A 674 37.65 -4.15 28.57
N ASN A 675 38.06 -4.29 27.31
CA ASN A 675 38.83 -3.28 26.63
C ASN A 675 37.94 -2.44 25.71
N TRP A 676 38.22 -1.15 25.65
CA TRP A 676 37.61 -0.26 24.67
C TRP A 676 38.58 0.79 24.19
N ARG A 677 38.39 1.22 22.95
CA ARG A 677 39.16 2.29 22.31
C ARG A 677 38.20 3.28 21.68
N ILE A 678 38.47 4.57 21.92
CA ILE A 678 37.75 5.64 21.25
C ILE A 678 38.29 5.73 19.82
N MET A 679 37.44 5.58 18.81
CA MET A 679 37.87 5.49 17.42
C MET A 679 36.89 6.17 16.47
N PRO A 680 37.34 7.06 15.57
CA PRO A 680 36.50 7.65 14.54
C PRO A 680 35.85 6.59 13.63
N ASP A 681 34.64 6.87 13.18
CA ASP A 681 33.78 5.95 12.44
C ASP A 681 34.44 5.28 11.22
N ASN A 682 35.21 6.04 10.42
CA ASN A 682 35.89 5.49 9.24
C ASN A 682 36.96 4.46 9.61
N ASP A 683 37.70 4.69 10.69
CA ASP A 683 38.74 3.78 11.16
C ASP A 683 38.11 2.59 11.89
N ALA A 684 37.01 2.81 12.59
CA ALA A 684 36.23 1.75 13.22
C ALA A 684 35.69 0.77 12.16
N LEU A 685 35.12 1.26 11.06
CA LEU A 685 34.65 0.40 9.96
C LEU A 685 35.78 -0.41 9.32
N LYS A 686 36.95 0.21 9.09
CA LYS A 686 38.14 -0.51 8.59
C LYS A 686 38.59 -1.60 9.55
N THR A 687 38.68 -1.27 10.84
CA THR A 687 39.08 -2.19 11.92
C THR A 687 38.10 -3.37 12.02
N LEU A 688 36.79 -3.09 11.94
CA LEU A 688 35.77 -4.14 11.96
C LEU A 688 35.84 -5.03 10.72
N ALA A 689 36.20 -4.50 9.56
CA ALA A 689 36.32 -5.25 8.30
C ALA A 689 37.66 -5.99 8.15
N ASP A 690 38.61 -5.78 9.05
CA ASP A 690 39.91 -6.45 9.03
C ASP A 690 39.79 -7.89 9.55
N PRO A 691 40.12 -8.92 8.73
CA PRO A 691 40.04 -10.31 9.16
C PRO A 691 41.06 -10.68 10.23
N GLU A 692 42.19 -9.97 10.33
CA GLU A 692 43.27 -10.24 11.29
C GLU A 692 42.94 -9.77 12.72
N ILE A 693 41.97 -8.87 12.86
CA ILE A 693 41.59 -8.28 14.15
C ILE A 693 40.42 -9.07 14.73
N SER A 694 40.64 -9.78 15.82
CA SER A 694 39.60 -10.51 16.54
C SER A 694 38.45 -9.57 16.98
N PRO A 695 37.18 -9.89 16.67
CA PRO A 695 36.07 -9.06 17.10
C PRO A 695 35.84 -9.21 18.61
N PHE A 696 35.40 -8.14 19.26
CA PHE A 696 35.03 -8.11 20.68
C PHE A 696 36.16 -8.24 21.71
N GLU A 697 37.43 -8.35 21.31
CA GLU A 697 38.54 -8.16 22.25
C GLU A 697 38.62 -6.72 22.74
N THR A 698 38.36 -5.77 21.84
CA THR A 698 38.28 -4.34 22.11
C THR A 698 37.01 -3.76 21.50
N ILE A 699 36.17 -3.12 22.31
CA ILE A 699 35.01 -2.37 21.82
C ILE A 699 35.46 -1.03 21.22
N LEU A 700 34.95 -0.72 20.05
CA LEU A 700 35.23 0.55 19.38
C LEU A 700 34.15 1.56 19.74
N VAL A 701 34.46 2.51 20.62
CA VAL A 701 33.51 3.54 21.06
C VAL A 701 33.62 4.76 20.16
N SER A 702 32.50 5.25 19.66
CA SER A 702 32.52 6.45 18.83
C SER A 702 32.84 7.72 19.66
N PRO A 703 33.64 8.68 19.14
CA PRO A 703 34.03 9.87 19.90
C PRO A 703 32.85 10.74 20.35
N ASP A 704 31.76 10.73 19.58
CA ASP A 704 30.53 11.50 19.83
C ASP A 704 29.84 11.16 21.15
N THR A 705 30.07 9.93 21.63
CA THR A 705 29.44 9.38 22.82
C THR A 705 30.48 8.92 23.83
N ALA A 706 31.76 9.27 23.68
CA ALA A 706 32.84 8.80 24.57
C ALA A 706 33.04 9.66 25.83
N GLU A 707 32.41 10.84 25.92
CA GLU A 707 32.66 11.80 27.00
C GLU A 707 32.39 11.20 28.40
N GLY A 708 33.38 11.30 29.29
CA GLY A 708 33.32 10.78 30.66
C GLY A 708 33.45 9.27 30.76
N LEU A 709 33.92 8.59 29.71
CA LEU A 709 34.30 7.18 29.77
C LEU A 709 35.73 7.06 30.36
N PRO A 710 35.95 6.22 31.38
CA PRO A 710 37.29 6.02 31.93
C PRO A 710 38.22 5.31 30.94
N GLN A 711 39.53 5.30 31.21
CA GLN A 711 40.47 4.47 30.45
C GLN A 711 40.21 2.98 30.70
N ALA A 712 40.39 2.16 29.68
CA ALA A 712 40.25 0.71 29.77
C ALA A 712 41.24 0.13 30.80
N ALA A 713 40.75 -0.74 31.68
CA ALA A 713 41.59 -1.52 32.59
C ALA A 713 42.08 -2.76 31.83
N GLY A 714 43.41 -2.94 31.75
CA GLY A 714 44.05 -3.98 30.94
C GLY A 714 43.71 -5.44 31.29
N ASP A 715 44.35 -6.35 30.53
CA ASP A 715 43.80 -7.63 30.03
C ASP A 715 43.64 -8.83 30.98
N GLU A 716 44.00 -8.77 32.27
CA GLU A 716 44.02 -10.02 33.05
C GLU A 716 42.67 -10.42 33.66
N GLY A 717 42.24 -11.66 33.35
CA GLY A 717 41.33 -12.55 34.09
C GLY A 717 40.28 -11.90 35.01
N ALA A 718 39.04 -11.85 34.53
CA ALA A 718 37.89 -11.46 35.35
C ALA A 718 36.66 -12.23 34.85
N GLU A 719 35.89 -12.77 35.78
CA GLU A 719 34.62 -13.42 35.45
C GLU A 719 33.60 -12.38 35.00
N ILE A 720 32.89 -12.73 33.94
CA ILE A 720 31.87 -11.90 33.32
C ILE A 720 30.66 -12.78 33.12
N ALA A 721 29.52 -12.37 33.66
CA ALA A 721 28.25 -13.03 33.44
C ALA A 721 27.19 -12.03 32.97
N VAL A 722 26.44 -12.40 31.93
CA VAL A 722 25.26 -11.69 31.50
C VAL A 722 24.08 -12.66 31.50
N ALA A 723 22.99 -12.27 32.15
CA ALA A 723 21.73 -13.01 32.11
C ALA A 723 20.61 -12.08 31.62
N VAL A 724 19.96 -12.46 30.52
CA VAL A 724 18.81 -11.72 29.99
C VAL A 724 17.59 -12.04 30.83
N LYS A 725 16.99 -11.02 31.46
CA LYS A 725 15.76 -11.16 32.24
C LYS A 725 14.54 -10.94 31.35
N GLU A 726 14.57 -9.87 30.55
CA GLU A 726 13.49 -9.47 29.65
C GLU A 726 14.07 -8.99 28.32
N LEU A 727 13.44 -9.40 27.21
CA LEU A 727 13.81 -8.96 25.87
C LEU A 727 12.56 -8.84 25.00
N GLU A 728 12.13 -7.61 24.78
CA GLU A 728 11.01 -7.24 23.92
C GLU A 728 11.46 -6.14 22.94
N SER A 729 10.70 -5.93 21.87
CA SER A 729 11.04 -4.85 20.93
C SER A 729 10.98 -3.48 21.63
N GLY A 730 12.13 -2.81 21.69
CA GLY A 730 12.28 -1.51 22.35
C GLY A 730 12.47 -1.55 23.86
N HIS A 731 12.58 -2.73 24.47
CA HIS A 731 12.79 -2.89 25.91
C HIS A 731 13.65 -4.12 26.21
N ALA A 732 14.68 -3.95 27.03
CA ALA A 732 15.47 -5.07 27.52
C ALA A 732 15.93 -4.85 28.96
N VAL A 733 15.94 -5.92 29.75
CA VAL A 733 16.49 -5.93 31.10
C VAL A 733 17.48 -7.08 31.21
N VAL A 734 18.71 -6.77 31.62
CA VAL A 734 19.77 -7.76 31.78
C VAL A 734 20.46 -7.61 33.13
N SER A 735 20.85 -8.73 33.72
CA SER A 735 21.78 -8.77 34.85
C SER A 735 23.19 -8.86 34.29
N ALA A 736 24.05 -7.92 34.66
CA ALA A 736 25.46 -7.86 34.27
C ALA A 736 26.32 -8.00 35.53
N SER A 737 27.25 -8.93 35.54
CA SER A 737 28.24 -9.06 36.61
C SER A 737 29.65 -9.03 36.04
N CYS A 738 30.49 -8.18 36.62
CA CYS A 738 31.89 -8.04 36.24
C CYS A 738 32.75 -7.63 37.44
N GLU A 739 33.95 -8.16 37.53
CA GLU A 739 34.90 -7.81 38.61
C GLU A 739 35.74 -6.57 38.28
N LYS A 740 35.75 -6.16 37.01
CA LYS A 740 36.48 -5.01 36.49
C LYS A 740 35.55 -4.12 35.67
N PRO A 741 35.87 -2.82 35.52
CA PRO A 741 35.11 -1.94 34.65
C PRO A 741 35.03 -2.50 33.23
N CYS A 742 33.84 -2.51 32.64
CA CYS A 742 33.64 -3.04 31.29
C CYS A 742 32.53 -2.29 30.55
N ILE A 743 32.38 -2.56 29.26
CA ILE A 743 31.25 -2.08 28.45
C ILE A 743 30.31 -3.25 28.18
N LEU A 744 29.06 -3.10 28.60
CA LEU A 744 27.97 -3.95 28.14
C LEU A 744 27.57 -3.50 26.74
N ARG A 745 27.97 -4.28 25.73
CA ARG A 745 27.52 -4.18 24.35
C ARG A 745 26.16 -4.84 24.20
N PHE A 746 25.24 -4.14 23.56
CA PHE A 746 23.96 -4.66 23.09
C PHE A 746 23.96 -4.60 21.56
N SER A 747 23.86 -5.77 20.90
CA SER A 747 23.77 -5.88 19.42
C SER A 747 22.41 -5.40 18.91
N GLU A 748 22.14 -4.12 19.11
CA GLU A 748 20.98 -3.37 18.65
C GLU A 748 21.47 -2.02 18.15
N ARG A 749 20.87 -1.53 17.06
CA ARG A 749 21.29 -0.28 16.44
C ARG A 749 21.14 0.88 17.41
N PHE A 750 22.22 1.64 17.56
CA PHE A 750 22.23 2.86 18.35
C PHE A 750 21.34 3.92 17.72
N THR A 751 20.53 4.56 18.56
CA THR A 751 19.90 5.85 18.26
C THR A 751 19.86 6.68 19.54
N PRO A 752 19.86 8.03 19.45
CA PRO A 752 19.80 8.90 20.63
C PRO A 752 18.50 8.78 21.44
N ASN A 753 17.48 8.12 20.88
CA ASN A 753 16.17 7.88 21.47
C ASN A 753 16.17 6.69 22.45
N TRP A 754 17.23 5.88 22.48
CA TRP A 754 17.41 4.88 23.51
C TRP A 754 17.90 5.51 24.80
N THR A 755 17.36 5.01 25.91
CA THR A 755 17.83 5.35 27.25
C THR A 755 18.31 4.09 27.94
N VAL A 756 19.36 4.24 28.76
CA VAL A 756 19.91 3.14 29.54
C VAL A 756 19.94 3.52 31.02
N ARG A 757 19.58 2.58 31.88
CA ARG A 757 19.69 2.70 33.33
C ARG A 757 20.53 1.56 33.88
N VAL A 758 21.34 1.84 34.88
CA VAL A 758 22.10 0.87 35.67
C VAL A 758 21.66 1.04 37.11
N ASP A 759 21.12 -0.02 37.71
CA ASP A 759 20.50 -0.04 39.04
C ASP A 759 19.46 1.09 39.22
N GLY A 760 18.62 1.26 38.21
CA GLY A 760 17.56 2.28 38.16
C GLY A 760 18.05 3.71 37.89
N ARG A 761 19.37 3.97 37.89
CA ARG A 761 19.97 5.28 37.63
C ARG A 761 20.30 5.44 36.15
N ARG A 762 19.90 6.57 35.55
CA ARG A 762 20.19 6.86 34.13
C ARG A 762 21.69 6.98 33.90
N GLN A 763 22.20 6.28 32.89
CA GLN A 763 23.60 6.32 32.45
C GLN A 763 23.73 6.87 31.02
N LYS A 764 24.94 7.25 30.63
CA LYS A 764 25.24 7.67 29.24
C LYS A 764 25.25 6.44 28.34
N LEU A 765 24.35 6.41 27.36
CA LEU A 765 24.36 5.43 26.27
C LEU A 765 25.54 5.73 25.34
N ARG A 766 26.26 4.68 24.94
CA ARG A 766 27.46 4.75 24.10
C ARG A 766 27.15 4.12 22.74
N ARG A 767 27.64 4.74 21.66
CA ARG A 767 27.64 4.13 20.33
C ARG A 767 28.91 3.32 20.18
N VAL A 768 28.77 2.03 19.92
CA VAL A 768 29.85 1.04 19.94
C VAL A 768 29.85 0.23 18.65
N ASP A 769 31.05 -0.19 18.21
CA ASP A 769 31.28 -0.96 16.99
C ASP A 769 30.52 -0.38 15.79
N PHE A 770 30.61 0.95 15.67
CA PHE A 770 29.97 1.81 14.67
C PHE A 770 28.44 1.87 14.72
N LEU A 771 27.75 0.73 14.66
CA LEU A 771 26.29 0.63 14.52
C LEU A 771 25.56 0.41 15.84
N PHE A 772 26.19 -0.23 16.82
CA PHE A 772 25.52 -0.80 17.99
C PHE A 772 25.55 0.11 19.21
N GLN A 773 24.86 -0.29 20.27
CA GLN A 773 24.79 0.49 21.51
C GLN A 773 25.43 -0.25 22.69
N GLY A 774 25.90 0.51 23.68
CA GLY A 774 26.44 -0.05 24.90
C GLY A 774 26.42 0.92 26.07
N VAL A 775 26.79 0.42 27.24
CA VAL A 775 26.88 1.20 28.47
C VAL A 775 28.06 0.76 29.30
N PHE A 776 28.69 1.70 29.99
CA PHE A 776 29.75 1.41 30.94
C PHE A 776 29.18 0.82 32.22
N ILE A 777 29.80 -0.26 32.71
CA ILE A 777 29.42 -0.98 33.92
C ILE A 777 30.62 -0.97 34.87
N GLU A 778 30.37 -0.55 36.12
CA GLU A 778 31.34 -0.60 37.19
C GLU A 778 31.49 -2.04 37.72
N PRO A 779 32.56 -2.35 38.46
CA PRO A 779 32.68 -3.64 39.14
C PRO A 779 31.50 -3.91 40.07
N GLY A 780 30.89 -5.09 39.94
CA GLY A 780 29.76 -5.50 40.76
C GLY A 780 28.72 -6.32 39.99
N LEU A 781 27.60 -6.56 40.65
CA LEU A 781 26.37 -7.09 40.06
C LEU A 781 25.42 -5.93 39.82
N HIS A 782 25.02 -5.74 38.58
CA HIS A 782 24.18 -4.63 38.15
C HIS A 782 22.97 -5.13 37.37
N GLU A 783 21.85 -4.45 37.57
CA GLU A 783 20.70 -4.57 36.68
C GLU A 783 20.73 -3.44 35.67
N VAL A 784 20.71 -3.78 34.38
CA VAL A 784 20.77 -2.82 33.29
C VAL A 784 19.48 -2.89 32.49
N SER A 785 18.78 -1.76 32.37
CA SER A 785 17.59 -1.63 31.53
C SER A 785 17.86 -0.73 30.32
N PHE A 786 17.44 -1.17 29.15
CA PHE A 786 17.41 -0.40 27.92
C PHE A 786 15.97 -0.14 27.51
N ASP A 787 15.64 1.12 27.26
CA ASP A 787 14.28 1.56 26.91
C ASP A 787 14.34 2.51 25.73
N TYR A 788 13.68 2.14 24.63
CA TYR A 788 13.50 3.03 23.48
C TYR A 788 12.35 4.00 23.73
N ARG A 789 12.62 5.29 23.62
CA ARG A 789 11.63 6.36 23.73
C ARG A 789 11.63 7.20 22.47
N PRO A 790 10.57 7.18 21.66
CA PRO A 790 10.49 7.96 20.44
C PRO A 790 10.74 9.47 20.71
N ALA A 791 11.43 10.15 19.78
CA ALA A 791 11.90 11.53 19.96
C ALA A 791 10.80 12.55 20.33
N ASN A 792 9.55 12.29 19.94
CA ASN A 792 8.36 13.10 20.24
C ASN A 792 7.88 13.01 21.71
N LEU A 793 8.40 12.06 22.50
CA LEU A 793 8.11 11.90 23.94
C LEU A 793 9.35 12.10 24.84
N ALA A 794 10.54 12.22 24.24
CA ALA A 794 11.81 12.28 24.96
C ALA A 794 12.24 13.72 25.33
N GLN A 795 11.46 14.72 24.90
CA GLN A 795 11.52 16.12 25.36
C GLN A 795 10.43 16.33 26.41
#